data_AF-A0A3L7WJH5-F1
#
_entry.id   AF-A0A3L7WJH5-F1
#
_cell.length_a   1.000
_cell.length_b   1.000
_cell.length_c   1.000
_cell.angle_alpha   90.00
_cell.angle_beta   90.00
_cell.angle_gamma   90.00
#
_symmetry.space_group_name_H-M   'P 1'
#
loop_
_entity.id
_entity.type
_entity.pdbx_description
1 polymer ?
#
loop_
_entity_poly.entity_id
_entity_poly.type
_entity_poly.pdbx_seq_one_letter_code
_entity_poly.pdbx_strand_id
1 'polypeptide(L)'
;METRWLGWCAVYILWLGACTSGPSAPSSTVTPTALVPAPSQTPVPLTRTPSTEPMPLEQTNATFHVQPLTALSYFGTVPNSLDRAVVVYTDAAGRVLSEQEVPANDGTIAFTIMTGGALGPATITIRSGAQVVAGPTIVHSVVADSTLQTDMPVYSDLFTQTTSFLGQSARAYELNGTMVRGYRSPDNPLFWLRDHVYQGRGFRYIEQDVQSLLTAFAAAQLQDGSLPDWIDAPAMGVKAGRKDVEADVEFLFVQGIYEAWQMSGDDAWMTQMLPHARAALTYTTSDAVRWDTTRGLIRRPYTIDMWDFSYGPTTNNPETGNAAPRHWIDDQTIWGTFHGDNTGLVQALRMMAAMEQRGGTEAAARAYQQQADEIQQRIIDLSWNGSFFRHFVAERPEWKAPGVDESTQLSLSNAYALNRGVLSAAMIQQVLATYYERGQRNDGIVLPWYSIDPPFPAGSYGLAGRKGELPGEYVNGGLLPLVGGELARSAFGNNLEAFGFDTLNHYAVLIGRFGGSYLWYYPTGQPGISGPDTLAVDGWGASAMLGALMEGAAGIVDTGFAYKAAKITPRWGFSPVRQAYVVARYPASQAYVAYRWQQSARRIEVHTTGTATFATVSIPIPDETPDTATLTIDGVVQPSNGIVVVRGRRMISIKITENTDLRGLHHAFV
;
A
#
# COMPACT_ATOMS: atom_id res chain seq x y z
N MET A 1 2.77 -42.37 -3.76
CA MET A 1 2.63 -43.21 -2.54
C MET A 1 2.01 -42.35 -1.45
N GLU A 2 1.04 -42.86 -0.70
CA GLU A 2 0.42 -42.12 0.41
C GLU A 2 1.14 -42.39 1.73
N THR A 3 1.28 -41.36 2.57
CA THR A 3 1.45 -41.55 4.02
C THR A 3 0.77 -40.43 4.79
N ARG A 4 -0.13 -40.78 5.71
CA ARG A 4 -0.88 -39.83 6.56
C ARG A 4 -0.15 -39.57 7.87
N TRP A 5 -0.35 -38.41 8.47
CA TRP A 5 0.00 -38.12 9.87
C TRP A 5 -1.20 -37.49 10.60
N LEU A 6 -1.40 -37.86 11.87
CA LEU A 6 -2.61 -37.51 12.64
C LEU A 6 -2.33 -37.54 14.16
N GLY A 7 -2.50 -36.40 14.83
CA GLY A 7 -2.34 -36.24 16.29
C GLY A 7 -0.89 -36.29 16.80
N TRP A 8 -0.58 -35.94 18.06
CA TRP A 8 -1.45 -35.76 19.24
C TRP A 8 -0.99 -34.57 20.13
N CYS A 9 -1.84 -34.15 21.09
CA CYS A 9 -1.54 -33.09 22.07
C CYS A 9 -1.74 -33.53 23.54
N ALA A 10 -0.78 -33.20 24.42
CA ALA A 10 -0.87 -32.99 25.88
C ALA A 10 0.53 -32.50 26.35
N VAL A 11 0.77 -31.43 27.15
CA VAL A 11 0.13 -30.82 28.34
C VAL A 11 0.52 -31.50 29.67
N TYR A 12 1.06 -30.68 30.60
CA TYR A 12 1.43 -30.83 32.04
C TYR A 12 2.93 -30.43 32.27
N ILE A 13 3.40 -29.79 33.35
CA ILE A 13 2.99 -28.68 34.26
C ILE A 13 4.09 -28.60 35.36
N LEU A 14 4.58 -27.40 35.69
CA LEU A 14 5.28 -26.91 36.92
C LEU A 14 6.30 -27.78 37.72
N TRP A 15 7.48 -27.18 38.03
CA TRP A 15 7.90 -26.95 39.44
C TRP A 15 8.91 -25.78 39.61
N LEU A 16 9.37 -25.51 40.85
CA LEU A 16 9.98 -24.24 41.31
C LEU A 16 11.19 -24.40 42.28
N GLY A 17 12.00 -23.34 42.42
CA GLY A 17 12.92 -23.09 43.55
C GLY A 17 14.44 -23.20 43.24
N ALA A 18 15.36 -22.51 43.93
CA ALA A 18 15.21 -21.54 45.04
C ALA A 18 16.46 -20.60 45.21
N CYS A 19 16.42 -19.73 46.23
CA CYS A 19 17.38 -18.65 46.59
C CYS A 19 18.74 -19.17 47.20
N THR A 20 19.74 -18.40 47.71
CA THR A 20 19.79 -17.12 48.48
C THR A 20 21.17 -16.38 48.53
N SER A 21 21.14 -15.05 48.78
CA SER A 21 22.03 -14.21 49.64
C SER A 21 23.54 -13.93 49.36
N GLY A 22 23.97 -12.67 49.64
CA GLY A 22 25.38 -12.20 49.77
C GLY A 22 25.90 -12.19 51.23
N PRO A 23 26.59 -11.15 51.79
CA PRO A 23 26.93 -9.80 51.27
C PRO A 23 28.35 -9.25 51.71
N SER A 24 28.51 -7.91 51.76
CA SER A 24 29.41 -7.07 52.61
C SER A 24 30.72 -6.44 52.05
N ALA A 25 31.13 -5.33 52.68
CA ALA A 25 32.30 -4.47 52.41
C ALA A 25 32.76 -3.75 53.72
N PRO A 26 33.92 -3.07 53.76
CA PRO A 26 33.99 -1.77 54.47
C PRO A 26 34.97 -0.71 53.86
N SER A 27 35.09 0.44 54.56
CA SER A 27 35.74 1.71 54.19
C SER A 27 37.27 1.81 54.47
N SER A 28 38.01 2.84 53.98
CA SER A 28 38.42 4.07 54.75
C SER A 28 39.58 4.82 54.03
N THR A 29 40.04 6.07 54.29
CA THR A 29 39.50 7.39 54.78
C THR A 29 40.59 8.50 54.64
N VAL A 30 40.20 9.81 54.54
CA VAL A 30 40.96 11.04 55.00
C VAL A 30 42.26 11.44 54.21
N THR A 31 42.80 12.68 54.09
CA THR A 31 42.43 14.14 53.86
C THR A 31 43.74 14.85 53.33
N PRO A 32 44.12 16.17 53.48
CA PRO A 32 43.43 17.48 53.59
C PRO A 32 44.00 18.65 52.69
N THR A 33 43.42 19.86 52.82
CA THR A 33 44.01 21.24 52.69
C THR A 33 44.19 21.98 51.35
N ALA A 34 43.49 23.13 51.21
CA ALA A 34 44.00 24.45 50.80
C ALA A 34 42.98 25.57 51.15
N LEU A 35 43.42 26.83 51.33
CA LEU A 35 42.59 27.99 51.75
C LEU A 35 42.96 29.27 50.96
N VAL A 36 41.98 29.92 50.32
CA VAL A 36 42.09 31.22 49.61
C VAL A 36 40.75 31.97 49.78
N PRO A 37 40.70 33.32 49.95
CA PRO A 37 39.57 33.99 50.63
C PRO A 37 38.43 34.48 49.72
N ALA A 38 37.32 34.89 50.37
CA ALA A 38 36.09 35.35 49.73
C ALA A 38 36.09 36.87 49.37
N PRO A 39 35.46 37.27 48.25
CA PRO A 39 35.15 38.67 47.94
C PRO A 39 33.81 39.14 48.54
N SER A 40 33.59 40.45 48.56
CA SER A 40 32.47 41.15 49.21
C SER A 40 31.09 40.88 48.59
N GLN A 41 30.07 40.73 49.44
CA GLN A 41 28.67 40.76 49.02
C GLN A 41 28.24 42.17 48.59
N THR A 42 27.60 42.27 47.43
CA THR A 42 26.74 43.41 47.04
C THR A 42 25.33 42.84 46.79
N PRO A 43 24.25 43.42 47.34
CA PRO A 43 22.91 42.90 47.09
C PRO A 43 22.46 43.18 45.65
N VAL A 44 22.72 42.25 44.74
CA VAL A 44 22.02 42.18 43.45
C VAL A 44 20.56 41.86 43.75
N PRO A 45 19.57 42.62 43.23
CA PRO A 45 18.17 42.25 43.36
C PRO A 45 17.96 40.85 42.79
N LEU A 46 17.47 39.92 43.61
CA LEU A 46 17.03 38.61 43.14
C LEU A 46 15.71 38.78 42.37
N THR A 47 15.83 39.19 41.11
CA THR A 47 14.78 38.96 40.10
C THR A 47 14.54 37.46 40.09
N ARG A 48 13.45 37.03 40.71
CA ARG A 48 13.14 35.61 40.92
C ARG A 48 12.92 34.97 39.55
N THR A 49 13.93 34.29 39.02
CA THR A 49 13.82 33.49 37.79
C THR A 49 12.61 32.58 37.96
N PRO A 50 11.63 32.60 37.05
CA PRO A 50 10.48 31.72 37.13
C PRO A 50 10.98 30.27 37.17
N SER A 51 10.68 29.57 38.25
CA SER A 51 10.99 28.16 38.37
C SER A 51 10.09 27.39 37.42
N THR A 52 10.64 26.94 36.30
CA THR A 52 9.97 26.07 35.32
C THR A 52 9.85 24.64 35.88
N GLU A 53 9.20 24.52 37.04
CA GLU A 53 8.75 23.21 37.54
C GLU A 53 7.63 22.69 36.61
N PRO A 54 7.54 21.38 36.37
CA PRO A 54 6.44 20.81 35.63
C PRO A 54 5.13 21.02 36.40
N MET A 55 4.25 21.90 35.90
CA MET A 55 2.89 21.98 36.42
C MET A 55 2.16 20.65 36.16
N PRO A 56 1.38 20.13 37.12
CA PRO A 56 0.54 18.97 36.88
C PRO A 56 -0.55 19.33 35.86
N LEU A 57 -0.48 18.69 34.69
CA LEU A 57 -1.55 18.67 33.70
C LEU A 57 -2.26 17.33 33.80
N GLU A 58 -3.54 17.35 34.14
CA GLU A 58 -4.39 16.17 34.25
C GLU A 58 -5.21 16.00 32.97
N GLN A 59 -5.06 14.85 32.32
CA GLN A 59 -5.81 14.47 31.11
C GLN A 59 -7.11 13.78 31.53
N THR A 60 -8.27 14.20 30.99
CA THR A 60 -9.58 13.67 31.40
C THR A 60 -9.73 12.16 31.20
N ASN A 61 -9.13 11.65 30.12
CA ASN A 61 -9.03 10.23 29.83
C ASN A 61 -7.55 9.85 29.92
N ALA A 62 -7.15 9.13 30.97
CA ALA A 62 -5.74 8.85 31.30
C ALA A 62 -5.08 7.79 30.38
N THR A 63 -4.95 8.12 29.09
CA THR A 63 -4.36 7.26 28.05
C THR A 63 -3.12 7.94 27.48
N PHE A 64 -1.95 7.32 27.68
CA PHE A 64 -0.67 7.90 27.23
C PHE A 64 -0.37 7.66 25.75
N HIS A 65 -0.77 6.53 25.17
CA HIS A 65 -0.61 6.25 23.74
C HIS A 65 -1.91 6.54 23.00
N VAL A 66 -1.88 7.49 22.06
CA VAL A 66 -3.09 8.05 21.46
C VAL A 66 -3.01 8.08 19.93
N GLN A 67 -4.11 7.68 19.28
CA GLN A 67 -4.24 7.71 17.81
C GLN A 67 -4.32 9.15 17.29
N PRO A 68 -3.99 9.43 16.01
CA PRO A 68 -4.12 10.77 15.42
C PRO A 68 -5.57 11.25 15.39
N LEU A 69 -5.77 12.57 15.35
CA LEU A 69 -7.11 13.20 15.32
C LEU A 69 -8.01 12.71 16.47
N THR A 70 -7.43 12.50 17.66
CA THR A 70 -8.15 12.25 18.91
C THR A 70 -8.24 13.56 19.69
N ALA A 71 -9.44 13.96 20.08
CA ALA A 71 -9.64 15.11 20.95
C ALA A 71 -9.31 14.73 22.40
N LEU A 72 -8.37 15.45 23.02
CA LEU A 72 -7.94 15.25 24.41
C LEU A 72 -8.16 16.54 25.19
N SER A 73 -8.96 16.46 26.25
CA SER A 73 -9.16 17.58 27.19
C SER A 73 -8.17 17.49 28.36
N TYR A 74 -7.64 18.63 28.74
CA TYR A 74 -6.70 18.80 29.84
C TYR A 74 -7.19 19.86 30.81
N PHE A 75 -6.90 19.62 32.09
CA PHE A 75 -7.01 20.59 33.16
C PHE A 75 -5.63 20.81 33.79
N GLY A 76 -5.39 22.02 34.29
CA GLY A 76 -4.14 22.34 34.99
C GLY A 76 -4.30 23.54 35.89
N THR A 77 -3.44 23.64 36.90
CA THR A 77 -3.29 24.86 37.70
C THR A 77 -2.35 25.83 37.00
N VAL A 78 -2.54 27.13 37.22
CA VAL A 78 -1.68 28.23 36.78
C VAL A 78 -1.59 29.28 37.90
N PRO A 79 -0.55 30.13 37.95
CA PRO A 79 -0.50 31.24 38.90
C PRO A 79 -1.77 32.09 38.87
N ASN A 80 -2.42 32.29 40.03
CA ASN A 80 -3.68 33.03 40.20
C ASN A 80 -3.62 34.51 39.77
N SER A 81 -2.45 35.01 39.36
CA SER A 81 -2.23 36.35 38.78
C SER A 81 -2.33 36.39 37.25
N LEU A 82 -2.83 35.32 36.63
CA LEU A 82 -3.08 35.22 35.19
C LEU A 82 -4.58 35.15 34.94
N ASP A 83 -5.10 36.11 34.18
CA ASP A 83 -6.50 36.07 33.69
C ASP A 83 -6.65 35.15 32.47
N ARG A 84 -5.57 34.99 31.70
CA ARG A 84 -5.49 34.15 30.49
C ARG A 84 -4.10 33.53 30.36
N ALA A 85 -4.03 32.40 29.69
CA ALA A 85 -2.79 31.69 29.36
C ALA A 85 -2.78 31.29 27.89
N VAL A 86 -1.59 31.18 27.29
CA VAL A 86 -1.39 30.65 25.95
C VAL A 86 -0.86 29.21 26.05
N VAL A 87 -1.65 28.26 25.56
CA VAL A 87 -1.30 26.84 25.50
C VAL A 87 -0.68 26.54 24.13
N VAL A 88 0.57 26.11 24.12
CA VAL A 88 1.32 25.72 22.92
C VAL A 88 1.47 24.20 22.92
N TYR A 89 0.81 23.52 21.98
CA TYR A 89 0.91 22.06 21.79
C TYR A 89 1.91 21.75 20.68
N THR A 90 2.87 20.88 20.98
CA THR A 90 4.07 20.64 20.15
C THR A 90 4.31 19.14 19.96
N ASP A 91 4.59 18.70 18.73
CA ASP A 91 4.78 17.28 18.40
C ASP A 91 6.19 16.74 18.72
N ALA A 92 6.39 15.44 18.46
CA ALA A 92 7.66 14.74 18.70
C ALA A 92 8.85 15.23 17.85
N ALA A 93 8.61 16.07 16.82
CA ALA A 93 9.64 16.72 16.02
C ALA A 93 9.87 18.19 16.45
N GLY A 94 9.23 18.65 17.53
CA GLY A 94 9.36 20.01 18.05
C GLY A 94 8.52 21.04 17.29
N ARG A 95 7.54 20.63 16.48
CA ARG A 95 6.67 21.55 15.73
C ARG A 95 5.42 21.90 16.51
N VAL A 96 5.09 23.18 16.59
CA VAL A 96 3.83 23.65 17.18
C VAL A 96 2.68 23.25 16.25
N LEU A 97 1.72 22.48 16.77
CA LEU A 97 0.51 22.05 16.04
C LEU A 97 -0.71 22.93 16.35
N SER A 98 -0.72 23.57 17.52
CA SER A 98 -1.80 24.45 17.97
C SER A 98 -1.29 25.44 19.01
N GLU A 99 -1.70 26.70 18.89
CA GLU A 99 -1.51 27.74 19.91
C GLU A 99 -2.91 28.29 20.28
N GLN A 100 -3.30 28.19 21.55
CA GLN A 100 -4.65 28.53 22.03
C GLN A 100 -4.60 29.49 23.21
N GLU A 101 -5.34 30.60 23.15
CA GLU A 101 -5.43 31.56 24.27
C GLU A 101 -6.64 31.26 25.17
N VAL A 102 -6.40 30.60 26.29
CA VAL A 102 -7.43 30.03 27.18
C VAL A 102 -7.65 30.93 28.40
N PRO A 103 -8.89 31.05 28.92
CA PRO A 103 -9.14 31.77 30.17
C PRO A 103 -8.57 30.99 31.35
N ALA A 104 -8.01 31.71 32.33
CA ALA A 104 -7.54 31.17 33.59
C ALA A 104 -8.51 31.61 34.70
N ASN A 105 -9.34 30.68 35.18
CA ASN A 105 -10.37 30.93 36.17
C ASN A 105 -9.89 30.44 37.54
N ASP A 106 -9.79 31.32 38.53
CA ASP A 106 -9.36 31.01 39.91
C ASP A 106 -8.03 30.23 40.01
N GLY A 107 -7.09 30.49 39.09
CA GLY A 107 -5.81 29.76 39.01
C GLY A 107 -5.91 28.39 38.34
N THR A 108 -6.96 28.12 37.57
CA THR A 108 -7.15 26.89 36.79
C THR A 108 -7.39 27.18 35.30
N ILE A 109 -6.91 26.30 34.44
CA ILE A 109 -7.15 26.33 32.99
C ILE A 109 -7.80 25.02 32.54
N ALA A 110 -8.62 25.11 31.49
CA ALA A 110 -9.29 24.00 30.85
C ALA A 110 -9.21 24.18 29.33
N PHE A 111 -8.76 23.16 28.60
CA PHE A 111 -8.59 23.25 27.15
C PHE A 111 -8.68 21.89 26.47
N THR A 112 -8.83 21.88 25.14
CA THR A 112 -8.86 20.66 24.33
C THR A 112 -7.94 20.80 23.12
N ILE A 113 -7.10 19.80 22.92
CA ILE A 113 -6.25 19.69 21.73
C ILE A 113 -6.67 18.49 20.89
N MET A 114 -6.36 18.54 19.60
CA MET A 114 -6.48 17.41 18.68
C MET A 114 -5.09 16.81 18.48
N THR A 115 -4.93 15.50 18.57
CA THR A 115 -3.62 14.84 18.37
C THR A 115 -3.21 14.81 16.90
N GLY A 116 -1.90 14.86 16.62
CA GLY A 116 -1.39 14.83 15.24
C GLY A 116 0.13 14.96 15.14
N GLY A 117 0.61 15.34 13.96
CA GLY A 117 2.03 15.60 13.67
C GLY A 117 2.92 14.36 13.74
N ALA A 118 4.18 14.53 14.15
CA ALA A 118 5.13 13.43 14.27
C ALA A 118 4.72 12.41 15.34
N LEU A 119 4.87 11.12 15.01
CA LEU A 119 4.72 10.02 15.97
C LEU A 119 5.78 10.10 17.06
N GLY A 120 5.40 9.77 18.29
CA GLY A 120 6.24 9.85 19.49
C GLY A 120 5.72 10.85 20.54
N PRO A 121 6.52 11.15 21.57
CA PRO A 121 6.13 12.00 22.69
C PRO A 121 5.79 13.44 22.27
N ALA A 122 4.57 13.89 22.54
CA ALA A 122 4.14 15.25 22.31
C ALA A 122 4.08 16.05 23.63
N THR A 123 4.34 17.35 23.54
CA THR A 123 4.53 18.24 24.68
C THR A 123 3.56 19.41 24.69
N ILE A 124 3.29 19.94 25.88
CA ILE A 124 2.58 21.20 26.08
C ILE A 124 3.49 22.18 26.83
N THR A 125 3.57 23.41 26.32
CA THR A 125 4.19 24.56 26.99
C THR A 125 3.12 25.60 27.25
N ILE A 126 3.13 26.22 28.42
CA ILE A 126 2.13 27.21 28.83
C ILE A 126 2.80 28.55 29.06
N ARG A 127 2.23 29.60 28.48
CA ARG A 127 2.82 30.94 28.38
C ARG A 127 1.89 32.04 28.87
N SER A 128 2.49 33.16 29.25
CA SER A 128 1.84 34.46 29.40
C SER A 128 2.54 35.44 28.46
N GLY A 129 1.90 35.77 27.33
CA GLY A 129 2.52 36.53 26.25
C GLY A 129 3.83 35.88 25.77
N ALA A 130 4.95 36.57 25.96
CA ALA A 130 6.29 36.09 25.60
C ALA A 130 6.92 35.13 26.63
N GLN A 131 6.45 35.11 27.88
CA GLN A 131 7.07 34.36 28.98
C GLN A 131 6.51 32.94 29.08
N VAL A 132 7.39 31.94 29.18
CA VAL A 132 7.00 30.58 29.60
C VAL A 132 6.67 30.58 31.09
N VAL A 133 5.47 30.10 31.42
CA VAL A 133 4.96 29.91 32.78
C VAL A 133 5.23 28.47 33.24
N ALA A 134 5.10 27.49 32.34
CA ALA A 134 5.38 26.09 32.62
C ALA A 134 5.64 25.25 31.37
N GLY A 135 6.22 24.07 31.56
CA GLY A 135 6.60 23.13 30.50
C GLY A 135 7.93 23.48 29.83
N PRO A 136 8.31 22.78 28.74
CA PRO A 136 7.52 21.76 28.05
C PRO A 136 7.30 20.49 28.89
N THR A 137 6.03 20.09 29.05
CA THR A 137 5.62 18.86 29.74
C THR A 137 5.21 17.83 28.69
N ILE A 138 5.77 16.61 28.71
CA ILE A 138 5.26 15.49 27.89
C ILE A 138 3.89 15.08 28.44
N VAL A 139 2.86 15.09 27.60
CA VAL A 139 1.47 14.81 28.00
C VAL A 139 0.92 13.50 27.44
N HIS A 140 1.38 13.09 26.25
CA HIS A 140 1.05 11.82 25.62
C HIS A 140 2.11 11.47 24.58
N SER A 141 1.98 10.30 23.95
CA SER A 141 2.75 9.85 22.80
C SER A 141 1.80 9.51 21.65
N VAL A 142 1.93 10.21 20.53
CA VAL A 142 1.12 9.96 19.33
C VAL A 142 1.63 8.68 18.67
N VAL A 143 0.74 7.71 18.53
CA VAL A 143 0.98 6.46 17.79
C VAL A 143 -0.07 6.37 16.70
N ALA A 144 0.25 5.84 15.53
CA ALA A 144 -0.71 5.63 14.45
C ALA A 144 -0.73 4.16 14.08
N ASP A 145 -1.91 3.62 13.85
CA ASP A 145 -2.08 2.29 13.26
C ASP A 145 -3.05 2.39 12.08
N SER A 146 -2.76 1.69 10.99
CA SER A 146 -3.59 1.72 9.79
C SER A 146 -5.02 1.33 10.14
N THR A 147 -5.96 2.24 9.86
CA THR A 147 -7.34 2.18 10.34
C THR A 147 -8.26 2.72 9.27
N LEU A 148 -9.40 2.07 9.06
CA LEU A 148 -10.52 2.65 8.35
C LEU A 148 -11.80 2.35 9.13
N GLN A 149 -12.50 3.40 9.55
CA GLN A 149 -13.77 3.35 10.25
C GLN A 149 -14.74 4.29 9.55
N THR A 150 -15.94 3.81 9.23
CA THR A 150 -17.04 4.64 8.73
C THR A 150 -18.35 4.32 9.44
N ASP A 151 -19.34 5.21 9.32
CA ASP A 151 -20.71 4.97 9.79
C ASP A 151 -21.49 3.94 8.95
N MET A 152 -20.90 3.41 7.88
CA MET A 152 -21.37 2.22 7.15
C MET A 152 -20.44 1.02 7.45
N PRO A 153 -20.86 0.06 8.32
CA PRO A 153 -19.98 -1.01 8.80
C PRO A 153 -19.24 -1.78 7.71
N VAL A 154 -19.88 -2.03 6.56
CA VAL A 154 -19.31 -2.77 5.41
C VAL A 154 -17.90 -2.33 5.00
N TYR A 155 -17.56 -1.03 5.06
CA TYR A 155 -16.22 -0.56 4.69
C TYR A 155 -15.20 -0.76 5.83
N SER A 156 -15.62 -0.60 7.09
CA SER A 156 -14.82 -0.89 8.29
C SER A 156 -14.52 -2.40 8.41
N ASP A 157 -15.52 -3.23 8.10
CA ASP A 157 -15.45 -4.68 8.10
C ASP A 157 -14.55 -5.18 6.97
N LEU A 158 -14.68 -4.62 5.75
CA LEU A 158 -13.78 -4.88 4.62
C LEU A 158 -12.31 -4.64 4.97
N PHE A 159 -11.99 -3.50 5.59
CA PHE A 159 -10.64 -3.19 6.04
C PHE A 159 -10.11 -4.24 7.04
N THR A 160 -10.93 -4.58 8.03
CA THR A 160 -10.58 -5.53 9.11
C THR A 160 -10.41 -6.96 8.58
N GLN A 161 -11.26 -7.39 7.65
CA GLN A 161 -11.21 -8.72 7.04
C GLN A 161 -10.04 -8.87 6.07
N THR A 162 -9.81 -7.89 5.18
CA THR A 162 -8.69 -7.96 4.22
C THR A 162 -7.32 -7.92 4.90
N THR A 163 -7.13 -7.05 5.89
CA THR A 163 -5.89 -7.04 6.69
C THR A 163 -5.68 -8.33 7.48
N SER A 164 -6.75 -8.95 7.99
CA SER A 164 -6.69 -10.28 8.63
C SER A 164 -6.31 -11.41 7.66
N PHE A 165 -6.85 -11.41 6.43
CA PHE A 165 -6.47 -12.40 5.41
C PHE A 165 -5.00 -12.25 5.01
N LEU A 166 -4.53 -11.02 4.79
CA LEU A 166 -3.13 -10.72 4.48
C LEU A 166 -2.22 -11.18 5.64
N GLY A 167 -2.53 -10.82 6.89
CA GLY A 167 -1.78 -11.29 8.07
C GLY A 167 -1.63 -12.81 8.17
N GLN A 168 -2.64 -13.57 7.72
CA GLN A 168 -2.62 -15.04 7.66
C GLN A 168 -1.85 -15.61 6.45
N SER A 169 -1.53 -14.80 5.44
CA SER A 169 -0.74 -15.16 4.25
C SER A 169 0.73 -14.73 4.33
N ALA A 170 1.14 -13.99 5.36
CA ALA A 170 2.56 -13.76 5.66
C ALA A 170 3.25 -15.02 6.20
N ARG A 171 4.50 -15.25 5.82
CA ARG A 171 5.39 -16.28 6.40
C ARG A 171 6.77 -15.66 6.67
N ALA A 172 7.56 -16.33 7.49
CA ALA A 172 8.98 -16.05 7.64
C ALA A 172 9.74 -17.37 7.84
N TYR A 173 10.95 -17.47 7.29
CA TYR A 173 11.88 -18.58 7.54
C TYR A 173 13.34 -18.13 7.36
N GLU A 174 14.27 -18.88 7.91
CA GLU A 174 15.70 -18.59 7.78
C GLU A 174 16.23 -18.99 6.40
N LEU A 175 16.95 -18.06 5.76
CA LEU A 175 17.74 -18.28 4.56
C LEU A 175 19.15 -17.75 4.82
N ASN A 176 20.17 -18.59 4.63
CA ASN A 176 21.59 -18.21 4.75
C ASN A 176 21.94 -17.47 6.07
N GLY A 177 21.35 -17.89 7.20
CA GLY A 177 21.56 -17.26 8.51
C GLY A 177 20.78 -15.96 8.76
N THR A 178 19.91 -15.55 7.82
CA THR A 178 19.05 -14.36 7.95
C THR A 178 17.59 -14.77 7.95
N MET A 179 16.77 -14.19 8.83
CA MET A 179 15.32 -14.39 8.79
C MET A 179 14.73 -13.60 7.63
N VAL A 180 14.11 -14.28 6.66
CA VAL A 180 13.45 -13.67 5.50
C VAL A 180 11.95 -13.74 5.67
N ARG A 181 11.25 -12.63 5.42
CA ARG A 181 9.81 -12.48 5.57
C ARG A 181 9.15 -12.11 4.24
N GLY A 182 8.02 -12.74 3.95
CA GLY A 182 7.34 -12.60 2.66
C GLY A 182 5.92 -13.16 2.71
N TYR A 183 5.28 -13.22 1.55
CA TYR A 183 3.85 -13.56 1.43
C TYR A 183 3.67 -14.75 0.49
N ARG A 184 2.72 -15.63 0.81
CA ARG A 184 2.44 -16.86 0.04
C ARG A 184 1.09 -16.80 -0.68
N SER A 185 0.90 -17.60 -1.72
CA SER A 185 -0.38 -17.82 -2.39
C SER A 185 -1.27 -18.82 -1.63
N PRO A 186 -2.59 -18.89 -1.91
CA PRO A 186 -3.54 -19.81 -1.23
C PRO A 186 -3.17 -21.29 -1.28
N ASP A 187 -2.48 -21.74 -2.32
CA ASP A 187 -2.20 -23.14 -2.64
C ASP A 187 -0.69 -23.47 -2.70
N ASN A 188 0.20 -22.47 -2.72
CA ASN A 188 1.65 -22.68 -2.61
C ASN A 188 2.23 -21.96 -1.36
N PRO A 189 3.04 -22.62 -0.50
CA PRO A 189 3.67 -21.98 0.66
C PRO A 189 5.03 -21.32 0.40
N LEU A 190 5.60 -21.45 -0.80
CA LEU A 190 6.90 -20.88 -1.17
C LEU A 190 6.86 -19.35 -1.28
N PHE A 191 8.02 -18.70 -1.18
CA PHE A 191 8.16 -17.28 -1.47
C PHE A 191 8.40 -17.05 -2.95
N TRP A 192 7.31 -16.80 -3.69
CA TRP A 192 7.35 -16.29 -5.05
C TRP A 192 7.50 -14.77 -5.05
N LEU A 193 8.30 -14.24 -5.97
CA LEU A 193 8.45 -12.80 -6.16
C LEU A 193 7.11 -12.15 -6.51
N ARG A 194 6.34 -12.78 -7.39
CA ARG A 194 5.01 -12.32 -7.80
C ARG A 194 3.99 -12.31 -6.66
N ASP A 195 3.97 -13.37 -5.83
CA ASP A 195 3.15 -13.40 -4.61
C ASP A 195 3.51 -12.24 -3.68
N HIS A 196 4.80 -11.98 -3.50
CA HIS A 196 5.27 -10.90 -2.65
C HIS A 196 4.86 -9.52 -3.19
N VAL A 197 5.10 -9.26 -4.48
CA VAL A 197 4.91 -7.94 -5.09
C VAL A 197 3.43 -7.57 -5.25
N TYR A 198 2.57 -8.48 -5.73
CA TYR A 198 1.13 -8.16 -5.87
C TYR A 198 0.40 -8.10 -4.52
N GLN A 199 0.83 -8.85 -3.51
CA GLN A 199 0.28 -8.70 -2.16
C GLN A 199 0.85 -7.47 -1.42
N GLY A 200 2.02 -6.96 -1.80
CA GLY A 200 2.70 -5.80 -1.20
C GLY A 200 1.84 -4.55 -1.07
N ARG A 201 0.88 -4.33 -1.99
CA ARG A 201 -0.07 -3.20 -1.90
C ARG A 201 -1.07 -3.31 -0.75
N GLY A 202 -1.44 -4.51 -0.33
CA GLY A 202 -2.19 -4.73 0.90
C GLY A 202 -1.28 -4.67 2.12
N PHE A 203 -0.12 -5.33 2.03
CA PHE A 203 0.82 -5.44 3.15
C PHE A 203 1.43 -4.11 3.58
N ARG A 204 1.51 -3.08 2.70
CA ARG A 204 2.00 -1.74 3.07
C ARG A 204 1.35 -1.12 4.31
N TYR A 205 0.13 -1.54 4.64
CA TYR A 205 -0.61 -1.03 5.79
C TYR A 205 -0.36 -1.80 7.10
N ILE A 206 0.25 -2.99 7.04
CA ILE A 206 0.42 -3.91 8.19
C ILE A 206 1.84 -4.47 8.37
N GLU A 207 2.70 -4.41 7.35
CA GLU A 207 4.03 -5.02 7.37
C GLU A 207 5.13 -4.05 7.82
N GLN A 208 6.10 -4.58 8.56
CA GLN A 208 7.29 -3.86 9.05
C GLN A 208 8.54 -4.24 8.25
N ASP A 209 8.71 -5.52 7.92
CA ASP A 209 9.81 -5.97 7.07
C ASP A 209 9.33 -6.13 5.62
N VAL A 210 9.61 -5.10 4.83
CA VAL A 210 9.32 -5.03 3.39
C VAL A 210 10.58 -5.20 2.54
N GLN A 211 11.72 -5.52 3.14
CA GLN A 211 13.04 -5.48 2.50
C GLN A 211 13.74 -6.85 2.43
N SER A 212 13.56 -7.74 3.40
CA SER A 212 14.38 -8.96 3.52
C SER A 212 14.22 -9.92 2.34
N LEU A 213 13.00 -10.17 1.87
CA LEU A 213 12.77 -11.06 0.72
C LEU A 213 13.31 -10.48 -0.59
N LEU A 214 13.15 -9.17 -0.83
CA LEU A 214 13.73 -8.52 -2.00
C LEU A 214 15.27 -8.55 -1.95
N THR A 215 15.86 -8.38 -0.77
CA THR A 215 17.31 -8.54 -0.55
C THR A 215 17.76 -10.00 -0.79
N ALA A 216 16.94 -10.98 -0.43
CA ALA A 216 17.20 -12.39 -0.75
C ALA A 216 17.09 -12.69 -2.26
N PHE A 217 16.16 -12.07 -2.98
CA PHE A 217 16.09 -12.14 -4.44
C PHE A 217 17.30 -11.46 -5.12
N ALA A 218 17.80 -10.33 -4.61
CA ALA A 218 19.04 -9.72 -5.08
C ALA A 218 20.25 -10.66 -4.90
N ALA A 219 20.34 -11.35 -3.75
CA ALA A 219 21.38 -12.33 -3.47
C ALA A 219 21.26 -13.63 -4.28
N ALA A 220 20.08 -13.90 -4.87
CA ALA A 220 19.80 -15.04 -5.74
C ALA A 220 19.81 -14.68 -7.24
N GLN A 221 20.05 -13.41 -7.61
CA GLN A 221 20.13 -12.95 -8.99
C GLN A 221 21.34 -13.59 -9.71
N LEU A 222 21.14 -14.05 -10.95
CA LEU A 222 22.18 -14.67 -11.75
C LEU A 222 23.10 -13.62 -12.41
N GLN A 223 24.26 -14.07 -12.88
CA GLN A 223 25.30 -13.19 -13.44
C GLN A 223 24.86 -12.45 -14.72
N ASP A 224 23.85 -12.96 -15.45
CA ASP A 224 23.23 -12.31 -16.60
C ASP A 224 22.19 -11.22 -16.22
N GLY A 225 21.86 -11.10 -14.93
CA GLY A 225 20.85 -10.18 -14.40
C GLY A 225 19.46 -10.80 -14.21
N SER A 226 19.23 -12.04 -14.66
CA SER A 226 17.95 -12.73 -14.48
C SER A 226 17.71 -13.15 -13.03
N LEU A 227 16.44 -13.25 -12.64
CA LEU A 227 16.01 -13.71 -11.31
C LEU A 227 15.28 -15.06 -11.38
N PRO A 228 15.31 -15.85 -10.27
CA PRO A 228 14.36 -16.93 -10.07
C PRO A 228 12.96 -16.37 -9.75
N ASP A 229 11.92 -17.15 -10.01
CA ASP A 229 10.53 -16.85 -9.64
C ASP A 229 10.27 -17.05 -8.15
N TRP A 230 10.90 -18.06 -7.55
CA TRP A 230 10.87 -18.34 -6.12
C TRP A 230 12.29 -18.60 -5.58
N ILE A 231 12.53 -18.26 -4.32
CA ILE A 231 13.80 -18.55 -3.62
C ILE A 231 13.80 -19.92 -2.94
N ASP A 232 14.99 -20.37 -2.52
CA ASP A 232 15.21 -21.54 -1.66
C ASP A 232 14.27 -21.55 -0.45
N ALA A 233 13.67 -22.71 -0.18
CA ALA A 233 12.93 -22.97 1.06
C ALA A 233 13.57 -24.19 1.78
N PRO A 234 14.65 -23.99 2.57
CA PRO A 234 15.48 -25.08 3.07
C PRO A 234 14.72 -26.13 3.89
N ALA A 235 13.76 -25.70 4.72
CA ALA A 235 12.93 -26.60 5.53
C ALA A 235 11.99 -27.50 4.70
N MET A 236 11.77 -27.20 3.42
CA MET A 236 11.00 -28.01 2.48
C MET A 236 11.89 -28.80 1.51
N GLY A 237 13.21 -28.63 1.56
CA GLY A 237 14.14 -29.19 0.58
C GLY A 237 14.03 -28.58 -0.83
N VAL A 238 13.29 -27.48 -1.00
CA VAL A 238 13.07 -26.82 -2.30
C VAL A 238 14.20 -25.83 -2.58
N LYS A 239 14.70 -25.85 -3.81
CA LYS A 239 15.67 -24.88 -4.34
C LYS A 239 14.99 -23.78 -5.13
N ALA A 240 15.63 -22.61 -5.18
CA ALA A 240 15.25 -21.51 -6.04
C ALA A 240 15.17 -21.97 -7.50
N GLY A 241 14.24 -21.41 -8.26
CA GLY A 241 14.00 -21.81 -9.64
C GLY A 241 13.14 -20.81 -10.39
N ARG A 242 13.06 -21.00 -11.71
CA ARG A 242 12.30 -20.15 -12.64
C ARG A 242 11.36 -21.01 -13.48
N LYS A 243 10.35 -20.36 -14.06
CA LYS A 243 9.54 -20.86 -15.17
C LYS A 243 10.05 -20.23 -16.46
N ASP A 244 10.47 -21.04 -17.42
CA ASP A 244 11.02 -20.51 -18.68
C ASP A 244 9.97 -19.69 -19.44
N VAL A 245 8.69 -20.01 -19.28
CA VAL A 245 7.57 -19.30 -19.91
C VAL A 245 7.24 -17.94 -19.30
N GLU A 246 7.86 -17.56 -18.18
CA GLU A 246 7.56 -16.32 -17.44
C GLU A 246 8.61 -15.22 -17.68
N ALA A 247 8.11 -14.01 -17.96
CA ALA A 247 8.90 -12.83 -18.33
C ALA A 247 8.53 -11.56 -17.51
N ASP A 248 7.69 -11.72 -16.49
CA ASP A 248 7.26 -10.68 -15.56
C ASP A 248 8.22 -10.48 -14.36
N VAL A 249 9.03 -11.49 -14.05
CA VAL A 249 9.95 -11.57 -12.89
C VAL A 249 10.81 -10.31 -12.73
N GLU A 250 11.48 -9.87 -13.79
CA GLU A 250 12.41 -8.73 -13.74
C GLU A 250 11.71 -7.38 -13.49
N PHE A 251 10.53 -7.14 -14.07
CA PHE A 251 9.81 -5.88 -13.80
C PHE A 251 9.17 -5.91 -12.40
N LEU A 252 8.69 -7.08 -11.96
CA LEU A 252 8.17 -7.28 -10.61
C LEU A 252 9.25 -7.03 -9.55
N PHE A 253 10.50 -7.44 -9.81
CA PHE A 253 11.62 -7.18 -8.90
C PHE A 253 11.85 -5.68 -8.70
N VAL A 254 11.89 -4.90 -9.79
CA VAL A 254 12.04 -3.44 -9.74
C VAL A 254 10.83 -2.76 -9.08
N GLN A 255 9.61 -3.23 -9.36
CA GLN A 255 8.40 -2.77 -8.68
C GLN A 255 8.48 -3.02 -7.17
N GLY A 256 8.92 -4.21 -6.75
CA GLY A 256 9.11 -4.57 -5.35
C GLY A 256 10.09 -3.65 -4.66
N ILE A 257 11.27 -3.42 -5.24
CA ILE A 257 12.29 -2.50 -4.70
C ILE A 257 11.72 -1.08 -4.54
N TYR A 258 11.03 -0.57 -5.54
CA TYR A 258 10.42 0.75 -5.49
C TYR A 258 9.35 0.85 -4.39
N GLU A 259 8.44 -0.11 -4.30
CA GLU A 259 7.37 -0.08 -3.29
C GLU A 259 7.94 -0.25 -1.87
N ALA A 260 8.96 -1.09 -1.67
CA ALA A 260 9.69 -1.24 -0.41
C ALA A 260 10.42 0.05 0.02
N TRP A 261 11.05 0.75 -0.92
CA TRP A 261 11.63 2.08 -0.68
C TRP A 261 10.56 3.13 -0.39
N GLN A 262 9.44 3.14 -1.11
CA GLN A 262 8.31 4.05 -0.87
C GLN A 262 7.71 3.85 0.54
N MET A 263 7.63 2.60 1.02
CA MET A 263 7.12 2.28 2.36
C MET A 263 8.09 2.65 3.50
N SER A 264 9.36 2.29 3.37
CA SER A 264 10.40 2.48 4.40
C SER A 264 10.97 3.91 4.44
N GLY A 265 11.06 4.56 3.27
CA GLY A 265 11.84 5.78 3.08
C GLY A 265 13.36 5.57 3.11
N ASP A 266 13.83 4.32 3.07
CA ASP A 266 15.25 3.97 3.20
C ASP A 266 16.00 4.14 1.89
N ASP A 267 16.51 5.36 1.68
CA ASP A 267 17.35 5.71 0.54
C ASP A 267 18.66 4.91 0.49
N ALA A 268 19.17 4.41 1.63
CA ALA A 268 20.44 3.71 1.70
C ALA A 268 20.31 2.26 1.21
N TRP A 269 19.27 1.54 1.64
CA TRP A 269 18.91 0.24 1.09
C TRP A 269 18.55 0.35 -0.40
N MET A 270 17.71 1.32 -0.78
CA MET A 270 17.35 1.52 -2.19
C MET A 270 18.58 1.73 -3.08
N THR A 271 19.55 2.53 -2.62
CA THR A 271 20.81 2.77 -3.36
C THR A 271 21.67 1.50 -3.49
N GLN A 272 21.61 0.58 -2.51
CA GLN A 272 22.27 -0.73 -2.60
C GLN A 272 21.55 -1.68 -3.57
N MET A 273 20.24 -1.53 -3.76
CA MET A 273 19.43 -2.35 -4.68
C MET A 273 19.49 -1.86 -6.14
N LEU A 274 19.85 -0.58 -6.39
CA LEU A 274 19.95 -0.01 -7.75
C LEU A 274 20.77 -0.86 -8.74
N PRO A 275 21.97 -1.41 -8.42
CA PRO A 275 22.72 -2.28 -9.34
C PRO A 275 21.95 -3.53 -9.76
N HIS A 276 21.21 -4.15 -8.84
CA HIS A 276 20.41 -5.34 -9.10
C HIS A 276 19.18 -5.03 -9.97
N ALA A 277 18.54 -3.88 -9.74
CA ALA A 277 17.47 -3.37 -10.59
C ALA A 277 17.94 -3.05 -12.02
N ARG A 278 19.12 -2.43 -12.17
CA ARG A 278 19.77 -2.20 -13.48
C ARG A 278 20.03 -3.51 -14.22
N ALA A 279 20.52 -4.54 -13.52
CA ALA A 279 20.81 -5.84 -14.11
C ALA A 279 19.52 -6.55 -14.58
N ALA A 280 18.45 -6.54 -13.77
CA ALA A 280 17.15 -7.10 -14.13
C ALA A 280 16.54 -6.45 -15.39
N LEU A 281 16.54 -5.11 -15.44
CA LEU A 281 16.08 -4.37 -16.62
C LEU A 281 16.96 -4.62 -17.85
N THR A 282 18.27 -4.81 -17.66
CA THR A 282 19.20 -5.15 -18.74
C THR A 282 18.90 -6.54 -19.32
N TYR A 283 18.72 -7.57 -18.48
CA TYR A 283 18.36 -8.92 -18.93
C TYR A 283 17.08 -8.92 -19.77
N THR A 284 15.97 -8.41 -19.21
CA THR A 284 14.65 -8.45 -19.87
C THR A 284 14.56 -7.59 -21.15
N THR A 285 15.51 -6.65 -21.37
CA THR A 285 15.58 -5.82 -22.59
C THR A 285 16.78 -6.10 -23.51
N SER A 286 17.54 -7.19 -23.27
CA SER A 286 18.66 -7.57 -24.15
C SER A 286 18.86 -9.08 -24.36
N ASP A 287 18.30 -9.95 -23.54
CA ASP A 287 18.39 -11.40 -23.74
C ASP A 287 17.66 -11.85 -25.01
N ALA A 288 18.27 -12.80 -25.75
CA ALA A 288 17.78 -13.26 -27.05
C ALA A 288 16.51 -14.13 -26.99
N VAL A 289 16.11 -14.58 -25.79
CA VAL A 289 14.86 -15.30 -25.55
C VAL A 289 13.77 -14.35 -25.05
N ARG A 290 14.12 -13.39 -24.18
CA ARG A 290 13.20 -12.41 -23.56
C ARG A 290 12.90 -11.17 -24.40
N TRP A 291 13.73 -10.81 -25.37
CA TRP A 291 13.58 -9.55 -26.12
C TRP A 291 13.38 -9.76 -27.62
N ASP A 292 12.26 -9.27 -28.16
CA ASP A 292 12.08 -9.17 -29.61
C ASP A 292 12.76 -7.88 -30.09
N THR A 293 13.92 -8.01 -30.72
CA THR A 293 14.71 -6.91 -31.29
C THR A 293 14.06 -6.23 -32.49
N THR A 294 13.08 -6.87 -33.14
CA THR A 294 12.30 -6.31 -34.26
C THR A 294 11.15 -5.45 -33.75
N ARG A 295 10.51 -5.85 -32.64
CA ARG A 295 9.42 -5.10 -31.99
C ARG A 295 9.91 -4.08 -30.96
N GLY A 296 11.09 -4.29 -30.37
CA GLY A 296 11.60 -3.51 -29.24
C GLY A 296 10.71 -3.65 -28.00
N LEU A 297 10.27 -4.88 -27.71
CA LEU A 297 9.31 -5.25 -26.66
C LEU A 297 9.66 -6.62 -26.05
N ILE A 298 9.19 -6.89 -24.82
CA ILE A 298 9.31 -8.19 -24.17
C ILE A 298 8.59 -9.27 -24.99
N ARG A 299 9.26 -10.41 -25.11
CA ARG A 299 8.89 -11.64 -25.80
C ARG A 299 8.65 -12.75 -24.78
N ARG A 300 7.52 -13.46 -24.88
CA ARG A 300 7.22 -14.64 -24.05
C ARG A 300 6.54 -15.76 -24.86
N PRO A 301 6.62 -17.02 -24.39
CA PRO A 301 5.70 -18.08 -24.80
C PRO A 301 4.24 -17.70 -24.52
N TYR A 302 3.29 -18.15 -25.33
CA TYR A 302 1.87 -17.79 -25.19
C TYR A 302 1.23 -18.40 -23.92
N THR A 303 1.38 -17.75 -22.77
CA THR A 303 0.73 -18.09 -21.50
C THR A 303 -0.72 -17.61 -21.45
N ILE A 304 -1.48 -18.04 -20.45
CA ILE A 304 -2.82 -17.53 -20.18
C ILE A 304 -2.71 -16.33 -19.24
N ASP A 305 -2.82 -15.12 -19.80
CA ASP A 305 -2.34 -13.87 -19.21
C ASP A 305 -0.93 -14.09 -18.58
N MET A 306 -0.71 -13.65 -17.33
CA MET A 306 0.58 -13.73 -16.65
C MET A 306 0.98 -15.12 -16.09
N TRP A 307 0.21 -16.20 -16.29
CA TRP A 307 0.44 -17.46 -15.57
C TRP A 307 1.63 -18.32 -16.04
N ASP A 308 2.01 -19.27 -15.18
CA ASP A 308 3.24 -20.07 -15.22
C ASP A 308 3.25 -21.20 -16.26
N PHE A 309 2.24 -21.26 -17.14
CA PHE A 309 2.07 -22.30 -18.14
C PHE A 309 1.61 -21.74 -19.49
N SER A 310 2.18 -22.30 -20.57
CA SER A 310 1.94 -21.87 -21.96
C SER A 310 0.95 -22.75 -22.72
N TYR A 311 0.44 -22.22 -23.84
CA TYR A 311 -0.59 -22.81 -24.68
C TYR A 311 -0.20 -24.21 -25.17
N GLY A 312 -1.11 -25.16 -25.02
CA GLY A 312 -0.92 -26.54 -25.45
C GLY A 312 -1.64 -27.54 -24.54
N PRO A 313 -1.83 -28.79 -25.03
CA PRO A 313 -2.40 -29.86 -24.22
C PRO A 313 -1.43 -30.30 -23.11
N THR A 314 -1.95 -31.05 -22.13
CA THR A 314 -1.14 -31.73 -21.13
C THR A 314 -0.11 -32.62 -21.83
N THR A 315 1.15 -32.51 -21.41
CA THR A 315 2.28 -33.24 -21.99
C THR A 315 3.19 -33.77 -20.87
N ASN A 316 4.24 -34.51 -21.18
CA ASN A 316 5.18 -34.99 -20.16
C ASN A 316 6.28 -33.94 -19.91
N ASN A 317 6.51 -33.59 -18.64
CA ASN A 317 7.65 -32.76 -18.24
C ASN A 317 8.97 -33.47 -18.59
N PRO A 318 9.94 -32.81 -19.26
CA PRO A 318 11.11 -33.46 -19.83
C PRO A 318 12.11 -34.00 -18.79
N GLU A 319 12.10 -33.46 -17.57
CA GLU A 319 13.03 -33.85 -16.50
C GLU A 319 12.53 -35.04 -15.69
N THR A 320 11.21 -35.11 -15.46
CA THR A 320 10.58 -36.09 -14.55
C THR A 320 9.72 -37.14 -15.25
N GLY A 321 9.38 -36.94 -16.53
CA GLY A 321 8.51 -37.80 -17.32
C GLY A 321 7.02 -37.77 -16.94
N ASN A 322 6.64 -37.01 -15.91
CA ASN A 322 5.26 -36.95 -15.42
C ASN A 322 4.38 -36.03 -16.28
N ALA A 323 3.09 -36.34 -16.38
CA ALA A 323 2.09 -35.48 -17.02
C ALA A 323 2.00 -34.12 -16.31
N ALA A 324 2.13 -33.04 -17.07
CA ALA A 324 2.23 -31.69 -16.57
C ALA A 324 1.71 -30.65 -17.59
N PRO A 325 1.35 -29.43 -17.13
CA PRO A 325 1.37 -28.23 -17.96
C PRO A 325 2.76 -27.91 -18.54
N ARG A 326 2.76 -27.12 -19.62
CA ARG A 326 3.95 -26.66 -20.32
C ARG A 326 4.61 -25.45 -19.63
N HIS A 327 5.59 -25.72 -18.77
CA HIS A 327 6.38 -24.72 -18.02
C HIS A 327 7.71 -24.32 -18.69
N TRP A 328 8.14 -25.05 -19.72
CA TRP A 328 9.45 -24.93 -20.39
C TRP A 328 9.33 -24.46 -21.84
N ILE A 329 10.45 -24.00 -22.40
CA ILE A 329 10.60 -23.66 -23.82
C ILE A 329 11.11 -24.87 -24.61
N ASP A 330 10.46 -25.19 -25.73
CA ASP A 330 10.96 -26.12 -26.76
C ASP A 330 10.55 -25.67 -28.19
N ASP A 331 10.69 -26.56 -29.17
CA ASP A 331 10.39 -26.32 -30.59
C ASP A 331 8.89 -26.12 -30.89
N GLN A 332 7.99 -26.45 -29.97
CA GLN A 332 6.55 -26.23 -30.07
C GLN A 332 6.10 -24.87 -29.52
N THR A 333 7.04 -24.08 -28.96
CA THR A 333 6.74 -22.80 -28.30
C THR A 333 6.09 -21.80 -29.26
N ILE A 334 4.86 -21.39 -28.94
CA ILE A 334 4.16 -20.30 -29.64
C ILE A 334 4.69 -18.97 -29.07
N TRP A 335 5.47 -18.26 -29.88
CA TRP A 335 6.14 -17.02 -29.49
C TRP A 335 5.35 -15.75 -29.86
N GLY A 336 5.54 -14.69 -29.07
CA GLY A 336 4.93 -13.39 -29.33
C GLY A 336 5.07 -12.41 -28.17
N THR A 337 4.26 -11.35 -28.23
CA THR A 337 4.25 -10.24 -27.28
C THR A 337 2.97 -10.25 -26.46
N PHE A 338 3.14 -10.28 -25.13
CA PHE A 338 2.07 -10.10 -24.15
C PHE A 338 2.09 -8.65 -23.63
N HIS A 339 0.92 -8.03 -23.51
CA HIS A 339 0.82 -6.64 -23.03
C HIS A 339 1.02 -6.50 -21.52
N GLY A 340 0.76 -7.55 -20.73
CA GLY A 340 0.97 -7.53 -19.28
C GLY A 340 2.43 -7.31 -18.89
N ASP A 341 3.38 -7.95 -19.58
CA ASP A 341 4.82 -7.75 -19.32
C ASP A 341 5.28 -6.35 -19.73
N ASN A 342 4.87 -5.92 -20.92
CA ASN A 342 5.31 -4.65 -21.48
C ASN A 342 4.70 -3.45 -20.74
N THR A 343 3.45 -3.53 -20.28
CA THR A 343 2.87 -2.52 -19.38
C THR A 343 3.53 -2.52 -18.00
N GLY A 344 3.94 -3.69 -17.50
CA GLY A 344 4.74 -3.83 -16.29
C GLY A 344 6.12 -3.19 -16.41
N LEU A 345 6.82 -3.42 -17.53
CA LEU A 345 8.11 -2.83 -17.83
C LEU A 345 8.04 -1.29 -17.93
N VAL A 346 7.01 -0.71 -18.55
CA VAL A 346 6.81 0.75 -18.55
C VAL A 346 6.66 1.31 -17.13
N GLN A 347 5.94 0.61 -16.25
CA GLN A 347 5.81 1.01 -14.84
C GLN A 347 7.16 0.90 -14.11
N ALA A 348 7.86 -0.23 -14.25
CA ALA A 348 9.15 -0.49 -13.64
C ALA A 348 10.23 0.50 -14.08
N LEU A 349 10.26 0.90 -15.36
CA LEU A 349 11.20 1.90 -15.88
C LEU A 349 10.95 3.30 -15.29
N ARG A 350 9.69 3.69 -15.05
CA ARG A 350 9.36 4.97 -14.37
C ARG A 350 9.67 4.93 -12.88
N MET A 351 9.44 3.79 -12.24
CA MET A 351 9.88 3.53 -10.86
C MET A 351 11.42 3.59 -10.73
N MET A 352 12.13 3.00 -11.69
CA MET A 352 13.59 3.06 -11.80
C MET A 352 14.07 4.49 -12.01
N ALA A 353 13.41 5.28 -12.87
CA ALA A 353 13.75 6.69 -13.08
C ALA A 353 13.64 7.51 -11.79
N ALA A 354 12.62 7.27 -10.97
CA ALA A 354 12.46 7.92 -9.67
C ALA A 354 13.54 7.51 -8.65
N MET A 355 13.94 6.23 -8.63
CA MET A 355 15.04 5.74 -7.77
C MET A 355 16.40 6.29 -8.21
N GLU A 356 16.68 6.34 -9.52
CA GLU A 356 17.87 7.00 -10.08
C GLU A 356 17.91 8.49 -9.76
N GLN A 357 16.78 9.19 -9.82
CA GLN A 357 16.69 10.60 -9.43
C GLN A 357 16.97 10.81 -7.92
N ARG A 358 16.75 9.79 -7.08
CA ARG A 358 16.96 9.86 -5.62
C ARG A 358 18.38 9.51 -5.19
N GLY A 359 18.90 8.36 -5.63
CA GLY A 359 20.16 7.76 -5.17
C GLY A 359 21.13 7.34 -6.27
N GLY A 360 20.79 7.59 -7.53
CA GLY A 360 21.58 7.23 -8.70
C GLY A 360 22.06 8.45 -9.48
N THR A 361 21.72 8.54 -10.78
CA THR A 361 22.06 9.71 -11.60
C THR A 361 20.87 10.27 -12.38
N GLU A 362 20.83 11.61 -12.48
CA GLU A 362 19.84 12.34 -13.29
C GLU A 362 19.90 11.96 -14.79
N ALA A 363 21.07 11.52 -15.27
CA ALA A 363 21.25 11.00 -16.63
C ALA A 363 20.54 9.64 -16.83
N ALA A 364 20.75 8.69 -15.90
CA ALA A 364 20.04 7.41 -15.92
C ALA A 364 18.53 7.58 -15.71
N ALA A 365 18.11 8.50 -14.82
CA ALA A 365 16.71 8.83 -14.61
C ALA A 365 16.01 9.28 -15.91
N ARG A 366 16.63 10.19 -16.67
CA ARG A 366 16.13 10.61 -17.99
C ARG A 366 16.12 9.46 -19.01
N ALA A 367 17.16 8.61 -19.03
CA ALA A 367 17.24 7.49 -19.95
C ALA A 367 16.11 6.47 -19.72
N TYR A 368 15.84 6.09 -18.46
CA TYR A 368 14.75 5.17 -18.14
C TYR A 368 13.36 5.78 -18.37
N GLN A 369 13.17 7.08 -18.13
CA GLN A 369 11.93 7.78 -18.50
C GLN A 369 11.70 7.74 -20.02
N GLN A 370 12.72 8.06 -20.83
CA GLN A 370 12.62 7.95 -22.29
C GLN A 370 12.31 6.51 -22.74
N GLN A 371 13.02 5.52 -22.19
CA GLN A 371 12.79 4.10 -22.51
C GLN A 371 11.35 3.66 -22.16
N ALA A 372 10.79 4.15 -21.04
CA ALA A 372 9.41 3.88 -20.66
C ALA A 372 8.40 4.45 -21.66
N ASP A 373 8.60 5.70 -22.10
CA ASP A 373 7.70 6.37 -23.03
C ASP A 373 7.79 5.75 -24.45
N GLU A 374 8.99 5.35 -24.87
CA GLU A 374 9.21 4.59 -26.10
C GLU A 374 8.54 3.21 -26.09
N ILE A 375 8.69 2.43 -25.01
CA ILE A 375 8.06 1.10 -24.89
C ILE A 375 6.53 1.25 -24.77
N GLN A 376 6.04 2.27 -24.08
CA GLN A 376 4.61 2.61 -24.03
C GLN A 376 4.06 2.84 -25.44
N GLN A 377 4.73 3.64 -26.28
CA GLN A 377 4.29 3.88 -27.65
C GLN A 377 4.24 2.56 -28.44
N ARG A 378 5.31 1.76 -28.41
CA ARG A 378 5.40 0.49 -29.16
C ARG A 378 4.37 -0.54 -28.72
N ILE A 379 4.06 -0.69 -27.42
CA ILE A 379 3.02 -1.65 -26.99
C ILE A 379 1.61 -1.16 -27.33
N ILE A 380 1.35 0.16 -27.32
CA ILE A 380 0.07 0.72 -27.75
C ILE A 380 -0.14 0.46 -29.25
N ASP A 381 0.82 0.81 -30.09
CA ASP A 381 0.74 0.63 -31.55
C ASP A 381 0.60 -0.86 -31.96
N LEU A 382 1.22 -1.78 -31.21
CA LEU A 382 1.14 -3.21 -31.48
C LEU A 382 -0.17 -3.87 -30.98
N SER A 383 -0.64 -3.52 -29.78
CA SER A 383 -1.61 -4.38 -29.06
C SER A 383 -2.99 -3.75 -28.80
N TRP A 384 -3.14 -2.41 -28.87
CA TRP A 384 -4.42 -1.75 -28.64
C TRP A 384 -5.43 -2.00 -29.78
N ASN A 385 -6.63 -2.49 -29.48
CA ASN A 385 -7.68 -2.77 -30.49
C ASN A 385 -8.70 -1.64 -30.70
N GLY A 386 -8.56 -0.52 -29.98
CA GLY A 386 -9.54 0.58 -29.95
C GLY A 386 -10.21 0.72 -28.57
N SER A 387 -10.40 -0.38 -27.85
CA SER A 387 -11.08 -0.40 -26.54
C SER A 387 -10.25 -0.99 -25.39
N PHE A 388 -9.34 -1.91 -25.68
CA PHE A 388 -8.44 -2.56 -24.72
C PHE A 388 -7.16 -3.09 -25.41
N PHE A 389 -6.18 -3.54 -24.64
CA PHE A 389 -5.05 -4.31 -25.17
C PHE A 389 -5.48 -5.75 -25.44
N ARG A 390 -5.28 -6.22 -26.69
CA ARG A 390 -5.43 -7.64 -27.04
C ARG A 390 -4.55 -8.49 -26.15
N HIS A 391 -5.08 -9.62 -25.68
CA HIS A 391 -4.37 -10.54 -24.80
C HIS A 391 -2.93 -10.84 -25.28
N PHE A 392 -2.76 -11.28 -26.53
CA PHE A 392 -1.46 -11.66 -27.08
C PHE A 392 -1.34 -11.28 -28.55
N VAL A 393 -0.10 -11.04 -29.00
CA VAL A 393 0.21 -10.80 -30.41
C VAL A 393 1.36 -11.74 -30.82
N ALA A 394 1.00 -12.87 -31.43
CA ALA A 394 1.97 -13.86 -31.91
C ALA A 394 3.00 -13.26 -32.89
N GLU A 395 4.21 -13.82 -32.92
CA GLU A 395 5.25 -13.53 -33.94
C GLU A 395 4.86 -14.04 -35.32
N ARG A 396 4.13 -15.15 -35.36
CA ARG A 396 3.59 -15.78 -36.56
C ARG A 396 2.12 -15.37 -36.74
N PRO A 397 1.79 -14.33 -37.52
CA PRO A 397 0.42 -13.83 -37.64
C PRO A 397 -0.57 -14.85 -38.24
N GLU A 398 -0.06 -15.84 -38.97
CA GLU A 398 -0.80 -16.97 -39.52
C GLU A 398 -1.24 -17.99 -38.46
N TRP A 399 -0.57 -18.05 -37.30
CA TRP A 399 -1.01 -18.88 -36.18
C TRP A 399 -2.18 -18.21 -35.45
N LYS A 400 -3.21 -18.98 -35.07
CA LYS A 400 -4.43 -18.51 -34.40
C LYS A 400 -4.83 -19.52 -33.33
N ALA A 401 -5.28 -19.06 -32.17
CA ALA A 401 -5.84 -19.92 -31.12
C ALA A 401 -7.17 -20.59 -31.58
N PRO A 402 -7.26 -21.93 -31.66
CA PRO A 402 -8.50 -22.60 -32.03
C PRO A 402 -9.67 -22.27 -31.08
N GLY A 403 -10.80 -21.86 -31.66
CA GLY A 403 -12.05 -21.60 -30.92
C GLY A 403 -12.11 -20.27 -30.14
N VAL A 404 -11.11 -19.38 -30.30
CA VAL A 404 -11.09 -18.04 -29.71
C VAL A 404 -10.80 -16.99 -30.78
N ASP A 405 -11.48 -15.85 -30.71
CA ASP A 405 -11.05 -14.65 -31.43
C ASP A 405 -10.12 -13.80 -30.56
N GLU A 406 -8.81 -13.91 -30.83
CA GLU A 406 -7.74 -13.18 -30.14
C GLU A 406 -7.85 -11.65 -30.29
N SER A 407 -8.63 -11.14 -31.25
CA SER A 407 -8.85 -9.70 -31.42
C SER A 407 -9.86 -9.12 -30.42
N THR A 408 -10.80 -9.94 -29.95
CA THR A 408 -11.82 -9.59 -28.96
C THR A 408 -11.58 -10.20 -27.57
N GLN A 409 -10.57 -11.06 -27.40
CA GLN A 409 -10.22 -11.61 -26.09
C GLN A 409 -9.58 -10.56 -25.16
N LEU A 410 -10.34 -10.22 -24.11
CA LEU A 410 -9.95 -9.34 -23.01
C LEU A 410 -9.25 -10.18 -21.93
N SER A 411 -8.04 -9.80 -21.51
CA SER A 411 -7.31 -10.47 -20.42
C SER A 411 -7.10 -9.56 -19.21
N LEU A 412 -6.96 -10.16 -18.02
CA LEU A 412 -6.93 -9.44 -16.74
C LEU A 412 -5.81 -8.41 -16.59
N SER A 413 -4.71 -8.55 -17.33
CA SER A 413 -3.65 -7.53 -17.35
C SER A 413 -4.14 -6.17 -17.85
N ASN A 414 -5.32 -6.10 -18.50
CA ASN A 414 -5.96 -4.81 -18.83
C ASN A 414 -6.44 -4.07 -17.58
N ALA A 415 -6.89 -4.80 -16.55
CA ALA A 415 -7.27 -4.19 -15.28
C ALA A 415 -6.02 -3.65 -14.56
N TYR A 416 -4.90 -4.38 -14.55
CA TYR A 416 -3.62 -3.84 -14.07
C TYR A 416 -3.19 -2.59 -14.87
N ALA A 417 -3.25 -2.63 -16.20
CA ALA A 417 -2.80 -1.53 -17.08
C ALA A 417 -3.48 -0.18 -16.79
N LEU A 418 -4.73 -0.17 -16.30
CA LEU A 418 -5.44 1.00 -15.80
C LEU A 418 -4.64 1.83 -14.79
N ASN A 419 -3.89 1.15 -13.91
CA ASN A 419 -3.22 1.75 -12.77
C ASN A 419 -1.68 1.72 -12.89
N ARG A 420 -1.13 1.17 -13.99
CA ARG A 420 0.31 1.21 -14.34
C ARG A 420 0.77 2.53 -14.98
N GLY A 421 -0.16 3.45 -15.25
CA GLY A 421 0.14 4.75 -15.88
C GLY A 421 0.43 4.68 -17.38
N VAL A 422 0.17 3.55 -18.04
CA VAL A 422 0.43 3.34 -19.48
C VAL A 422 -0.72 3.84 -20.36
N LEU A 423 -1.94 3.86 -19.82
CA LEU A 423 -3.15 4.26 -20.54
C LEU A 423 -3.41 5.76 -20.45
N SER A 424 -3.85 6.37 -21.56
CA SER A 424 -4.41 7.72 -21.56
C SER A 424 -5.77 7.76 -20.85
N ALA A 425 -6.23 8.95 -20.43
CA ALA A 425 -7.53 9.09 -19.78
C ALA A 425 -8.71 8.59 -20.64
N ALA A 426 -8.62 8.68 -21.97
CA ALA A 426 -9.63 8.12 -22.87
C ALA A 426 -9.58 6.58 -22.92
N MET A 427 -8.38 5.99 -22.96
CA MET A 427 -8.19 4.54 -22.96
C MET A 427 -8.63 3.89 -21.65
N ILE A 428 -8.41 4.58 -20.52
CA ILE A 428 -8.92 4.16 -19.20
C ILE A 428 -10.45 4.05 -19.21
N GLN A 429 -11.15 5.05 -19.76
CA GLN A 429 -12.62 5.02 -19.87
C GLN A 429 -13.09 3.88 -20.79
N GLN A 430 -12.38 3.63 -21.91
CA GLN A 430 -12.70 2.52 -22.82
C GLN A 430 -12.54 1.14 -22.18
N VAL A 431 -11.46 0.91 -21.40
CA VAL A 431 -11.26 -0.36 -20.68
C VAL A 431 -12.34 -0.53 -19.60
N LEU A 432 -12.60 0.50 -18.78
CA LEU A 432 -13.64 0.43 -17.74
C LEU A 432 -15.04 0.20 -18.33
N ALA A 433 -15.38 0.87 -19.42
CA ALA A 433 -16.62 0.63 -20.16
C ALA A 433 -16.68 -0.80 -20.73
N THR A 434 -15.58 -1.33 -21.28
CA THR A 434 -15.52 -2.70 -21.81
C THR A 434 -15.85 -3.74 -20.74
N TYR A 435 -15.26 -3.63 -19.54
CA TYR A 435 -15.55 -4.55 -18.42
C TYR A 435 -17.02 -4.42 -17.97
N TYR A 436 -17.51 -3.18 -17.81
CA TYR A 436 -18.90 -2.94 -17.38
C TYR A 436 -19.93 -3.46 -18.40
N GLU A 437 -19.75 -3.16 -19.68
CA GLU A 437 -20.66 -3.62 -20.75
C GLU A 437 -20.68 -5.13 -20.92
N ARG A 438 -19.56 -5.84 -20.68
CA ARG A 438 -19.52 -7.31 -20.70
C ARG A 438 -20.31 -7.91 -19.54
N GLY A 439 -20.23 -7.31 -18.34
CA GLY A 439 -21.05 -7.70 -17.19
C GLY A 439 -22.55 -7.54 -17.49
N GLN A 440 -22.94 -6.36 -17.98
CA GLN A 440 -24.33 -6.03 -18.32
C GLN A 440 -24.93 -6.84 -19.49
N ARG A 441 -24.14 -7.67 -20.18
CA ARG A 441 -24.55 -8.53 -21.30
C ARG A 441 -24.59 -10.03 -20.97
N ASN A 442 -24.20 -10.43 -19.76
CA ASN A 442 -24.02 -11.85 -19.43
C ASN A 442 -24.70 -12.24 -18.10
N ASP A 443 -25.97 -12.60 -18.19
CA ASP A 443 -26.82 -13.06 -17.07
C ASP A 443 -26.23 -14.26 -16.28
N GLY A 444 -25.26 -14.98 -16.86
CA GLY A 444 -24.57 -16.10 -16.22
C GLY A 444 -23.33 -15.72 -15.39
N ILE A 445 -22.95 -14.43 -15.37
CA ILE A 445 -21.74 -13.94 -14.70
C ILE A 445 -22.12 -12.91 -13.64
N VAL A 446 -21.88 -13.25 -12.37
CA VAL A 446 -22.29 -12.41 -11.24
C VAL A 446 -21.46 -11.12 -11.16
N LEU A 447 -20.20 -11.13 -11.61
CA LEU A 447 -19.25 -10.00 -11.48
C LEU A 447 -18.32 -9.89 -12.70
N PRO A 448 -18.07 -8.69 -13.26
CA PRO A 448 -17.20 -8.50 -14.42
C PRO A 448 -15.71 -8.51 -14.04
N TRP A 449 -15.24 -9.54 -13.32
CA TRP A 449 -13.88 -9.64 -12.79
C TRP A 449 -13.04 -10.70 -13.56
N TYR A 450 -13.20 -10.74 -14.88
CA TYR A 450 -12.69 -11.78 -15.76
C TYR A 450 -11.16 -11.97 -15.65
N SER A 451 -10.71 -13.21 -15.46
CA SER A 451 -9.34 -13.61 -15.83
C SER A 451 -9.10 -13.38 -17.32
N ILE A 452 -10.01 -13.91 -18.13
CA ILE A 452 -9.97 -13.83 -19.58
C ILE A 452 -11.36 -14.07 -20.16
N ASP A 453 -11.76 -13.26 -21.14
CA ASP A 453 -13.10 -13.29 -21.74
C ASP A 453 -13.08 -12.98 -23.25
N PRO A 454 -13.56 -13.87 -24.13
CA PRO A 454 -14.07 -15.20 -23.82
C PRO A 454 -12.96 -16.16 -23.33
N PRO A 455 -13.32 -17.18 -22.51
CA PRO A 455 -12.40 -18.24 -22.12
C PRO A 455 -12.01 -19.13 -23.31
N PHE A 456 -10.86 -19.77 -23.20
CA PHE A 456 -10.39 -20.76 -24.15
C PHE A 456 -11.16 -22.09 -24.03
N PRO A 457 -11.40 -22.81 -25.14
CA PRO A 457 -11.95 -24.17 -25.12
C PRO A 457 -11.20 -25.14 -24.21
N ALA A 458 -11.91 -26.18 -23.78
CA ALA A 458 -11.33 -27.22 -22.92
C ALA A 458 -10.11 -27.88 -23.57
N GLY A 459 -9.00 -27.95 -22.83
CA GLY A 459 -7.74 -28.54 -23.30
C GLY A 459 -6.83 -27.61 -24.12
N SER A 460 -7.18 -26.33 -24.31
CA SER A 460 -6.28 -25.32 -24.90
C SER A 460 -5.04 -25.05 -24.03
N TYR A 461 -5.20 -25.12 -22.71
CA TYR A 461 -4.12 -25.13 -21.73
C TYR A 461 -4.32 -26.34 -20.81
N GLY A 462 -3.49 -27.37 -20.98
CA GLY A 462 -3.53 -28.57 -20.15
C GLY A 462 -2.83 -28.36 -18.81
N LEU A 463 -3.43 -28.85 -17.73
CA LEU A 463 -2.96 -28.75 -16.36
C LEU A 463 -2.78 -30.13 -15.69
N ALA A 464 -2.79 -31.21 -16.49
CA ALA A 464 -2.84 -32.61 -16.05
C ALA A 464 -4.10 -32.97 -15.26
N GLY A 465 -5.28 -32.57 -15.76
CA GLY A 465 -6.58 -32.87 -15.15
C GLY A 465 -6.88 -32.07 -13.88
N ARG A 466 -6.10 -31.02 -13.60
CA ARG A 466 -6.36 -30.06 -12.52
C ARG A 466 -7.32 -28.97 -13.01
N LYS A 467 -7.99 -28.29 -12.07
CA LYS A 467 -8.92 -27.19 -12.37
C LYS A 467 -8.25 -26.06 -13.14
N GLY A 468 -8.97 -25.52 -14.11
CA GLY A 468 -8.47 -24.50 -15.05
C GLY A 468 -8.32 -24.99 -16.49
N GLU A 469 -8.37 -26.31 -16.74
CA GLU A 469 -8.47 -26.86 -18.10
C GLU A 469 -9.81 -26.53 -18.77
N LEU A 470 -10.84 -26.18 -17.99
CA LEU A 470 -12.22 -25.96 -18.45
C LEU A 470 -12.58 -24.46 -18.49
N PRO A 471 -13.46 -24.03 -19.42
CA PRO A 471 -14.01 -22.68 -19.43
C PRO A 471 -14.74 -22.33 -18.12
N GLY A 472 -14.47 -21.16 -17.57
CA GLY A 472 -15.02 -20.69 -16.30
C GLY A 472 -14.25 -21.17 -15.06
N GLU A 473 -13.12 -21.88 -15.22
CA GLU A 473 -12.28 -22.31 -14.11
C GLU A 473 -10.97 -21.53 -14.00
N TYR A 474 -10.53 -21.30 -12.75
CA TYR A 474 -9.24 -20.71 -12.40
C TYR A 474 -8.95 -19.43 -13.20
N VAL A 475 -8.03 -19.50 -14.15
CA VAL A 475 -7.57 -18.39 -14.99
C VAL A 475 -8.10 -18.47 -16.42
N ASN A 476 -8.91 -19.49 -16.72
CA ASN A 476 -9.58 -19.69 -18.00
C ASN A 476 -11.06 -19.27 -17.91
N GLY A 477 -11.31 -18.01 -17.53
CA GLY A 477 -12.66 -17.44 -17.38
C GLY A 477 -13.23 -17.49 -15.97
N GLY A 478 -12.45 -17.92 -14.98
CA GLY A 478 -12.77 -17.66 -13.57
C GLY A 478 -12.72 -16.16 -13.25
N LEU A 479 -13.44 -15.75 -12.21
CA LEU A 479 -13.56 -14.37 -11.73
C LEU A 479 -12.57 -14.14 -10.57
N LEU A 480 -11.58 -13.25 -10.72
CA LEU A 480 -10.55 -13.04 -9.69
C LEU A 480 -10.74 -11.67 -9.00
N PRO A 481 -10.80 -11.59 -7.66
CA PRO A 481 -10.98 -10.30 -6.98
C PRO A 481 -9.85 -9.29 -7.21
N LEU A 482 -8.67 -9.73 -7.67
CA LEU A 482 -7.60 -8.83 -8.12
C LEU A 482 -8.09 -7.90 -9.24
N VAL A 483 -8.94 -8.40 -10.14
CA VAL A 483 -9.47 -7.66 -11.29
C VAL A 483 -10.46 -6.62 -10.80
N GLY A 484 -11.38 -7.02 -9.91
CA GLY A 484 -12.29 -6.10 -9.23
C GLY A 484 -11.54 -4.99 -8.48
N GLY A 485 -10.48 -5.32 -7.74
CA GLY A 485 -9.68 -4.34 -7.01
C GLY A 485 -9.00 -3.31 -7.92
N GLU A 486 -8.37 -3.73 -9.02
CA GLU A 486 -7.77 -2.79 -9.98
C GLU A 486 -8.83 -1.94 -10.71
N LEU A 487 -9.96 -2.54 -11.12
CA LEU A 487 -11.10 -1.84 -11.73
C LEU A 487 -11.65 -0.76 -10.79
N ALA A 488 -11.95 -1.13 -9.54
CA ALA A 488 -12.50 -0.21 -8.54
C ALA A 488 -11.53 0.93 -8.20
N ARG A 489 -10.24 0.62 -7.98
CA ARG A 489 -9.20 1.63 -7.73
C ARG A 489 -9.12 2.63 -8.89
N SER A 490 -9.18 2.16 -10.13
CA SER A 490 -9.20 3.05 -11.30
C SER A 490 -10.50 3.85 -11.42
N ALA A 491 -11.66 3.24 -11.15
CA ALA A 491 -12.97 3.89 -11.21
C ALA A 491 -13.05 5.11 -10.27
N PHE A 492 -12.55 4.98 -9.04
CA PHE A 492 -12.41 6.10 -8.10
C PHE A 492 -11.45 7.20 -8.61
N GLY A 493 -10.40 6.84 -9.36
CA GLY A 493 -9.50 7.79 -10.01
C GLY A 493 -10.10 8.52 -11.23
N ASN A 494 -11.25 8.07 -11.73
CA ASN A 494 -11.79 8.43 -13.05
C ASN A 494 -13.27 8.82 -13.04
N ASN A 495 -13.77 9.31 -11.90
CA ASN A 495 -15.13 9.85 -11.70
C ASN A 495 -16.26 8.82 -11.95
N LEU A 496 -15.97 7.54 -11.70
CA LEU A 496 -16.89 6.40 -11.76
C LEU A 496 -17.10 5.81 -10.36
N GLU A 497 -17.26 6.67 -9.34
CA GLU A 497 -17.27 6.27 -7.93
C GLU A 497 -18.33 5.21 -7.58
N ALA A 498 -19.48 5.22 -8.27
CA ALA A 498 -20.52 4.21 -8.11
C ALA A 498 -20.03 2.79 -8.45
N PHE A 499 -19.26 2.61 -9.52
CA PHE A 499 -18.71 1.30 -9.92
C PHE A 499 -17.62 0.83 -8.94
N GLY A 500 -16.83 1.76 -8.39
CA GLY A 500 -15.85 1.47 -7.34
C GLY A 500 -16.51 0.99 -6.04
N PHE A 501 -17.56 1.69 -5.57
CA PHE A 501 -18.30 1.29 -4.37
C PHE A 501 -19.09 0.00 -4.59
N ASP A 502 -19.75 -0.18 -5.73
CA ASP A 502 -20.45 -1.42 -6.07
C ASP A 502 -19.51 -2.64 -6.02
N THR A 503 -18.33 -2.52 -6.63
CA THR A 503 -17.31 -3.58 -6.63
C THR A 503 -16.83 -3.95 -5.21
N LEU A 504 -16.62 -2.95 -4.34
CA LEU A 504 -16.28 -3.18 -2.93
C LEU A 504 -17.42 -3.90 -2.17
N ASN A 505 -18.67 -3.48 -2.37
CA ASN A 505 -19.83 -4.11 -1.73
C ASN A 505 -20.02 -5.56 -2.21
N HIS A 506 -19.84 -5.83 -3.51
CA HIS A 506 -19.86 -7.18 -4.05
C HIS A 506 -18.77 -8.09 -3.46
N TYR A 507 -17.56 -7.56 -3.24
CA TYR A 507 -16.50 -8.30 -2.55
C TYR A 507 -16.84 -8.59 -1.08
N ALA A 508 -17.41 -7.60 -0.36
CA ALA A 508 -17.89 -7.79 1.00
C ALA A 508 -18.96 -8.89 1.11
N VAL A 509 -19.90 -8.94 0.14
CA VAL A 509 -20.91 -10.00 0.04
C VAL A 509 -20.27 -11.37 -0.19
N LEU A 510 -19.25 -11.50 -1.06
CA LEU A 510 -18.55 -12.76 -1.27
C LEU A 510 -17.82 -13.25 0.00
N ILE A 511 -16.96 -12.41 0.59
CA ILE A 511 -16.17 -12.84 1.76
C ILE A 511 -17.04 -13.07 2.99
N GLY A 512 -18.13 -12.30 3.16
CA GLY A 512 -19.12 -12.52 4.21
C GLY A 512 -19.97 -13.78 4.01
N ARG A 513 -20.28 -14.14 2.75
CA ARG A 513 -21.04 -15.36 2.41
C ARG A 513 -20.24 -16.64 2.60
N PHE A 514 -18.95 -16.62 2.27
CA PHE A 514 -18.09 -17.82 2.26
C PHE A 514 -17.10 -17.87 3.43
N GLY A 515 -16.99 -16.82 4.25
CA GLY A 515 -16.12 -16.76 5.42
C GLY A 515 -14.63 -16.55 5.11
N GLY A 516 -14.28 -16.15 3.88
CA GLY A 516 -12.89 -16.03 3.43
C GLY A 516 -12.73 -15.47 2.01
N SER A 517 -11.49 -15.14 1.66
CA SER A 517 -11.07 -14.66 0.34
C SER A 517 -10.47 -15.79 -0.49
N TYR A 518 -10.82 -15.86 -1.77
CA TYR A 518 -10.32 -16.88 -2.70
C TYR A 518 -9.75 -16.21 -3.95
N LEU A 519 -8.65 -16.76 -4.47
CA LEU A 519 -7.94 -16.24 -5.65
C LEU A 519 -8.86 -16.12 -6.86
N TRP A 520 -9.80 -17.05 -7.00
CA TRP A 520 -10.81 -17.05 -8.06
C TRP A 520 -12.16 -17.58 -7.57
N TYR A 521 -13.21 -17.25 -8.31
CA TYR A 521 -14.58 -17.75 -8.17
C TYR A 521 -15.07 -18.21 -9.55
N TYR A 522 -15.93 -19.23 -9.60
CA TYR A 522 -16.65 -19.58 -10.82
C TYR A 522 -17.56 -18.40 -11.27
N PRO A 523 -17.94 -18.30 -12.56
CA PRO A 523 -18.96 -17.37 -13.08
C PRO A 523 -20.19 -17.17 -12.19
N THR A 524 -20.65 -18.24 -11.53
CA THR A 524 -21.80 -18.31 -10.61
C THR A 524 -21.53 -17.75 -9.19
N GLY A 525 -20.34 -17.19 -8.95
CA GLY A 525 -19.92 -16.64 -7.66
C GLY A 525 -19.54 -17.69 -6.61
N GLN A 526 -19.33 -18.97 -6.98
CA GLN A 526 -18.85 -20.01 -6.06
C GLN A 526 -17.32 -20.00 -5.91
N PRO A 527 -16.74 -20.23 -4.72
CA PRO A 527 -15.29 -20.24 -4.51
C PRO A 527 -14.52 -21.25 -5.37
N GLY A 528 -13.40 -20.79 -5.91
CA GLY A 528 -12.41 -21.61 -6.60
C GLY A 528 -11.50 -22.37 -5.64
N ILE A 529 -11.84 -23.62 -5.34
CA ILE A 529 -11.02 -24.51 -4.50
C ILE A 529 -10.19 -25.43 -5.41
N SER A 530 -8.88 -25.20 -5.50
CA SER A 530 -7.94 -25.94 -6.35
C SER A 530 -7.57 -27.32 -5.79
N GLY A 531 -7.54 -27.47 -4.47
CA GLY A 531 -7.22 -28.71 -3.77
C GLY A 531 -7.53 -28.64 -2.26
N PRO A 532 -7.20 -29.69 -1.48
CA PRO A 532 -7.44 -29.69 -0.03
C PRO A 532 -6.60 -28.64 0.72
N ASP A 533 -5.47 -28.24 0.16
CA ASP A 533 -4.53 -27.27 0.75
C ASP A 533 -4.86 -25.79 0.41
N THR A 534 -5.91 -25.53 -0.38
CA THR A 534 -6.32 -24.18 -0.77
C THR A 534 -6.88 -23.42 0.44
N LEU A 535 -6.15 -22.41 0.91
CA LEU A 535 -6.57 -21.56 2.02
C LEU A 535 -7.57 -20.47 1.59
N ALA A 536 -8.57 -20.21 2.45
CA ALA A 536 -9.58 -19.16 2.24
C ALA A 536 -9.10 -17.75 2.69
N VAL A 537 -7.82 -17.43 2.48
CA VAL A 537 -7.18 -16.16 2.88
C VAL A 537 -6.38 -15.54 1.72
N ASP A 538 -6.93 -15.60 0.50
CA ASP A 538 -6.23 -15.07 -0.67
C ASP A 538 -5.84 -13.60 -0.53
N GLY A 539 -4.52 -13.38 -0.54
CA GLY A 539 -3.90 -12.09 -0.44
C GLY A 539 -3.85 -11.33 -1.76
N TRP A 540 -3.90 -11.97 -2.94
CA TRP A 540 -3.85 -11.25 -4.23
C TRP A 540 -5.10 -10.37 -4.38
N GLY A 541 -6.28 -10.99 -4.25
CA GLY A 541 -7.57 -10.33 -4.26
C GLY A 541 -7.76 -9.38 -3.07
N ALA A 542 -7.38 -9.81 -1.86
CA ALA A 542 -7.49 -8.95 -0.67
C ALA A 542 -6.58 -7.71 -0.74
N SER A 543 -5.37 -7.82 -1.29
CA SER A 543 -4.44 -6.71 -1.54
C SER A 543 -5.02 -5.71 -2.53
N ALA A 544 -5.54 -6.18 -3.67
CA ALA A 544 -6.12 -5.31 -4.68
C ALA A 544 -7.37 -4.58 -4.17
N MET A 545 -8.25 -5.28 -3.43
CA MET A 545 -9.46 -4.72 -2.83
C MET A 545 -9.15 -3.75 -1.68
N LEU A 546 -8.16 -4.05 -0.83
CA LEU A 546 -7.69 -3.12 0.21
C LEU A 546 -7.05 -1.87 -0.42
N GLY A 547 -6.32 -2.01 -1.53
CA GLY A 547 -5.84 -0.90 -2.33
C GLY A 547 -6.98 -0.05 -2.91
N ALA A 548 -8.03 -0.67 -3.45
CA ALA A 548 -9.22 0.05 -3.92
C ALA A 548 -9.95 0.81 -2.79
N LEU A 549 -9.98 0.23 -1.58
CA LEU A 549 -10.58 0.85 -0.40
C LEU A 549 -9.73 2.02 0.13
N MET A 550 -8.41 1.85 0.30
CA MET A 550 -7.52 2.86 0.91
C MET A 550 -7.06 3.94 -0.08
N GLU A 551 -6.62 3.55 -1.28
CA GLU A 551 -6.09 4.46 -2.30
C GLU A 551 -7.20 5.03 -3.19
N GLY A 552 -8.32 4.32 -3.33
CA GLY A 552 -9.47 4.71 -4.15
C GLY A 552 -10.60 5.39 -3.37
N ALA A 553 -11.32 4.64 -2.52
CA ALA A 553 -12.51 5.13 -1.81
C ALA A 553 -12.16 6.14 -0.69
N ALA A 554 -11.22 5.77 0.19
CA ALA A 554 -10.66 6.68 1.17
C ALA A 554 -9.70 7.70 0.54
N GLY A 555 -9.09 7.36 -0.59
CA GLY A 555 -8.37 8.28 -1.45
C GLY A 555 -7.03 8.78 -0.91
N ILE A 556 -6.33 8.01 -0.06
CA ILE A 556 -4.99 8.37 0.43
C ILE A 556 -3.94 7.69 -0.44
N VAL A 557 -3.09 8.49 -1.09
CA VAL A 557 -2.03 8.01 -2.02
C VAL A 557 -0.71 8.71 -1.68
N ASP A 558 0.38 7.94 -1.56
CA ASP A 558 1.74 8.50 -1.54
C ASP A 558 2.12 8.89 -2.98
N THR A 559 2.50 10.15 -3.18
CA THR A 559 2.97 10.69 -4.46
C THR A 559 4.47 11.02 -4.43
N GLY A 560 5.16 10.60 -3.37
CA GLY A 560 6.62 10.56 -3.25
C GLY A 560 7.07 9.26 -2.59
N PHE A 561 7.63 9.38 -1.38
CA PHE A 561 8.10 8.27 -0.56
C PHE A 561 7.92 8.61 0.93
N ALA A 562 7.63 7.60 1.75
CA ALA A 562 7.33 7.73 3.18
C ALA A 562 6.27 8.83 3.45
N TYR A 563 5.24 8.90 2.60
CA TYR A 563 4.18 9.92 2.58
C TYR A 563 4.67 11.38 2.51
N LYS A 564 5.95 11.66 2.20
CA LYS A 564 6.50 13.04 2.17
C LYS A 564 5.73 13.97 1.24
N ALA A 565 5.23 13.44 0.12
CA ALA A 565 4.23 14.09 -0.71
C ALA A 565 3.01 13.18 -0.78
N ALA A 566 1.83 13.65 -0.42
CA ALA A 566 0.62 12.86 -0.41
C ALA A 566 -0.50 13.46 -1.26
N LYS A 567 -1.52 12.65 -1.55
CA LYS A 567 -2.82 13.10 -2.02
C LYS A 567 -3.90 12.51 -1.11
N ILE A 568 -4.88 13.35 -0.76
CA ILE A 568 -6.04 12.97 0.05
C ILE A 568 -7.27 13.33 -0.78
N THR A 569 -8.09 12.36 -1.18
CA THR A 569 -9.27 12.59 -2.03
C THR A 569 -10.43 11.67 -1.65
N PRO A 570 -11.10 11.92 -0.51
CA PRO A 570 -12.15 11.04 0.00
C PRO A 570 -13.34 10.99 -0.97
N ARG A 571 -13.80 9.80 -1.33
CA ARG A 571 -14.94 9.57 -2.25
C ARG A 571 -16.26 9.30 -1.55
N TRP A 572 -16.28 9.31 -0.21
CA TRP A 572 -17.44 9.01 0.63
C TRP A 572 -18.71 9.77 0.27
N GLY A 573 -18.60 11.00 -0.25
CA GLY A 573 -19.73 11.82 -0.71
C GLY A 573 -20.53 11.23 -1.89
N PHE A 574 -20.01 10.19 -2.56
CA PHE A 574 -20.74 9.40 -3.57
C PHE A 574 -21.26 8.06 -3.03
N SER A 575 -21.38 7.92 -1.72
CA SER A 575 -21.92 6.74 -1.03
C SER A 575 -22.85 7.16 0.13
N PRO A 576 -23.50 6.22 0.84
CA PRO A 576 -24.31 6.54 2.01
C PRO A 576 -23.52 7.02 3.24
N VAL A 577 -22.19 6.86 3.26
CA VAL A 577 -21.30 7.25 4.36
C VAL A 577 -21.45 8.75 4.67
N ARG A 578 -21.60 9.11 5.95
CA ARG A 578 -21.62 10.51 6.43
C ARG A 578 -20.51 10.82 7.42
N GLN A 579 -19.83 9.81 7.96
CA GLN A 579 -18.65 9.96 8.79
C GLN A 579 -17.59 8.91 8.44
N ALA A 580 -16.34 9.35 8.29
CA ALA A 580 -15.19 8.47 8.13
C ALA A 580 -14.00 8.95 8.96
N TYR A 581 -13.27 8.01 9.55
CA TYR A 581 -11.95 8.21 10.16
C TYR A 581 -10.99 7.21 9.51
N VAL A 582 -9.93 7.75 8.90
CA VAL A 582 -8.96 6.95 8.15
C VAL A 582 -7.55 7.33 8.58
N VAL A 583 -6.73 6.31 8.81
CA VAL A 583 -5.29 6.40 9.02
C VAL A 583 -4.64 5.45 8.02
N ALA A 584 -3.79 5.97 7.16
CA ALA A 584 -2.90 5.18 6.33
C ALA A 584 -1.48 5.34 6.89
N ARG A 585 -0.93 4.26 7.46
CA ARG A 585 0.46 4.20 7.94
C ARG A 585 1.24 3.19 7.11
N TYR A 586 2.55 3.43 6.96
CA TYR A 586 3.51 2.40 6.57
C TYR A 586 4.24 1.90 7.84
N PRO A 587 3.98 0.69 8.36
CA PRO A 587 4.61 0.22 9.59
C PRO A 587 6.12 -0.03 9.46
N ALA A 588 6.61 -0.23 8.23
CA ALA A 588 8.02 -0.20 7.84
C ALA A 588 8.73 1.16 8.10
N SER A 589 7.99 2.20 8.51
CA SER A 589 8.54 3.49 8.92
C SER A 589 7.67 4.17 9.99
N GLN A 590 7.92 5.45 10.25
CA GLN A 590 7.04 6.32 11.06
C GLN A 590 6.06 7.12 10.19
N ALA A 591 5.98 6.83 8.89
CA ALA A 591 5.18 7.60 7.95
C ALA A 591 3.69 7.29 8.06
N TYR A 592 2.86 8.33 8.17
CA TYR A 592 1.41 8.20 8.09
C TYR A 592 0.72 9.47 7.59
N VAL A 593 -0.51 9.29 7.11
CA VAL A 593 -1.49 10.35 6.83
C VAL A 593 -2.82 9.94 7.44
N ALA A 594 -3.48 10.86 8.14
CA ALA A 594 -4.78 10.64 8.75
C ALA A 594 -5.80 11.72 8.36
N TYR A 595 -7.07 11.35 8.29
CA TYR A 595 -8.17 12.32 8.26
C TYR A 595 -9.42 11.86 9.01
N ARG A 596 -10.21 12.83 9.49
CA ARG A 596 -11.65 12.68 9.74
C ARG A 596 -12.41 13.42 8.67
N TRP A 597 -13.42 12.79 8.11
CA TRP A 597 -14.35 13.34 7.12
C TRP A 597 -15.76 13.27 7.68
N GLN A 598 -16.52 14.36 7.56
CA GLN A 598 -17.94 14.42 7.89
C GLN A 598 -18.71 15.14 6.80
N GLN A 599 -19.92 14.68 6.49
CA GLN A 599 -20.84 15.35 5.57
C GLN A 599 -22.24 15.49 6.16
N SER A 600 -22.75 16.72 6.07
CA SER A 600 -24.16 17.06 6.28
C SER A 600 -24.80 17.53 4.98
N ALA A 601 -26.11 17.82 5.00
CA ALA A 601 -26.84 18.32 3.84
C ALA A 601 -26.39 19.70 3.31
N ARG A 602 -25.50 20.42 4.02
CA ARG A 602 -25.01 21.77 3.64
C ARG A 602 -23.55 22.05 4.02
N ARG A 603 -22.78 21.03 4.41
CA ARG A 603 -21.39 21.21 4.86
C ARG A 603 -20.60 19.91 4.70
N ILE A 604 -19.39 19.98 4.14
CA ILE A 604 -18.37 18.95 4.20
C ILE A 604 -17.23 19.45 5.10
N GLU A 605 -16.73 18.59 5.98
CA GLU A 605 -15.71 18.92 6.97
C GLU A 605 -14.61 17.86 6.93
N VAL A 606 -13.36 18.29 6.74
CA VAL A 606 -12.18 17.44 6.69
C VAL A 606 -11.12 17.97 7.65
N HIS A 607 -10.82 17.17 8.68
CA HIS A 607 -9.69 17.40 9.57
C HIS A 607 -8.57 16.45 9.15
N THR A 608 -7.33 16.91 8.96
CA THR A 608 -6.21 16.07 8.53
C THR A 608 -4.89 16.45 9.21
N THR A 609 -4.01 15.46 9.36
CA THR A 609 -2.66 15.58 9.93
C THR A 609 -1.81 14.39 9.46
N GLY A 610 -0.49 14.46 9.62
CA GLY A 610 0.40 13.34 9.30
C GLY A 610 1.88 13.69 9.38
N THR A 611 2.70 12.89 8.70
CA THR A 611 4.13 13.17 8.47
C THR A 611 4.40 13.84 7.10
N ALA A 612 3.36 14.01 6.28
CA ALA A 612 3.46 14.58 4.94
C ALA A 612 3.98 16.02 4.98
N THR A 613 4.96 16.32 4.12
CA THR A 613 5.56 17.66 3.95
C THR A 613 4.79 18.48 2.93
N PHE A 614 4.25 17.80 1.92
CA PHE A 614 3.31 18.35 0.96
C PHE A 614 2.10 17.43 0.90
N ALA A 615 0.90 17.98 0.73
CA ALA A 615 -0.16 17.20 0.09
C ALA A 615 -1.12 18.07 -0.72
N THR A 616 -1.87 17.41 -1.59
CA THR A 616 -3.07 17.98 -2.18
C THR A 616 -4.30 17.32 -1.57
N VAL A 617 -5.05 18.06 -0.75
CA VAL A 617 -6.39 17.67 -0.32
C VAL A 617 -7.35 18.07 -1.43
N SER A 618 -8.06 17.12 -2.02
CA SER A 618 -9.06 17.38 -3.06
C SER A 618 -10.40 16.80 -2.64
N ILE A 619 -11.41 17.65 -2.50
CA ILE A 619 -12.75 17.26 -2.06
C ILE A 619 -13.67 17.35 -3.27
N PRO A 620 -14.10 16.21 -3.86
CA PRO A 620 -15.19 16.23 -4.84
C PRO A 620 -16.44 16.81 -4.19
N ILE A 621 -17.11 17.74 -4.87
CA ILE A 621 -18.35 18.35 -4.40
C ILE A 621 -19.54 17.80 -5.21
N PRO A 622 -20.72 17.63 -4.60
CA PRO A 622 -21.93 17.29 -5.35
C PRO A 622 -22.21 18.28 -6.47
N ASP A 623 -22.73 17.83 -7.61
CA ASP A 623 -22.89 18.66 -8.80
C ASP A 623 -23.90 19.81 -8.57
N GLU A 624 -24.85 19.62 -7.65
CA GLU A 624 -25.82 20.62 -7.16
C GLU A 624 -25.23 21.70 -6.22
N THR A 625 -23.96 21.60 -5.83
CA THR A 625 -23.31 22.58 -4.94
C THR A 625 -23.25 23.95 -5.64
N PRO A 626 -23.81 25.03 -5.06
CA PRO A 626 -23.79 26.35 -5.70
C PRO A 626 -22.37 26.94 -5.70
N ASP A 627 -22.03 27.76 -6.69
CA ASP A 627 -20.73 28.45 -6.72
C ASP A 627 -20.56 29.48 -5.57
N THR A 628 -21.63 29.77 -4.83
CA THR A 628 -21.62 30.55 -3.58
C THR A 628 -21.20 29.73 -2.34
N ALA A 629 -20.75 28.48 -2.49
CA ALA A 629 -20.20 27.68 -1.39
C ALA A 629 -18.95 28.33 -0.78
N THR A 630 -18.79 28.24 0.54
CA THR A 630 -17.80 29.01 1.31
C THR A 630 -16.68 28.14 1.85
N LEU A 631 -15.58 28.05 1.11
CA LEU A 631 -14.36 27.41 1.60
C LEU A 631 -13.82 28.15 2.83
N THR A 632 -13.60 27.43 3.91
CA THR A 632 -12.93 27.90 5.14
C THR A 632 -11.77 26.96 5.45
N ILE A 633 -10.61 27.50 5.80
CA ILE A 633 -9.41 26.75 6.18
C ILE A 633 -8.97 27.26 7.55
N ASP A 634 -8.86 26.38 8.54
CA ASP A 634 -8.46 26.68 9.93
C ASP A 634 -9.26 27.82 10.58
N GLY A 635 -10.56 27.87 10.26
CA GLY A 635 -11.49 28.91 10.71
C GLY A 635 -11.48 30.19 9.87
N VAL A 636 -10.53 30.35 8.95
CA VAL A 636 -10.41 31.52 8.07
C VAL A 636 -11.15 31.28 6.75
N VAL A 637 -12.20 32.08 6.49
CA VAL A 637 -12.94 32.06 5.22
C VAL A 637 -12.02 32.50 4.09
N GLN A 638 -11.96 31.71 3.03
CA GLN A 638 -11.06 31.95 1.90
C GLN A 638 -11.69 32.91 0.88
N PRO A 639 -10.91 33.83 0.26
CA PRO A 639 -11.43 34.77 -0.76
C PRO A 639 -11.98 34.11 -2.03
N SER A 640 -11.71 32.82 -2.23
CA SER A 640 -12.26 32.01 -3.32
C SER A 640 -12.75 30.68 -2.76
N ASN A 641 -13.82 30.15 -3.34
CA ASN A 641 -14.38 28.84 -3.00
C ASN A 641 -13.44 27.65 -3.33
N GLY A 642 -12.32 27.89 -4.03
CA GLY A 642 -11.34 26.86 -4.39
C GLY A 642 -11.82 25.82 -5.41
N ILE A 643 -12.99 26.03 -6.05
CA ILE A 643 -13.60 25.08 -6.98
C ILE A 643 -12.81 25.05 -8.29
N VAL A 644 -12.37 23.86 -8.67
CA VAL A 644 -11.71 23.54 -9.94
C VAL A 644 -12.44 22.38 -10.63
N VAL A 645 -12.32 22.28 -11.95
CA VAL A 645 -12.89 21.17 -12.73
C VAL A 645 -11.76 20.22 -13.15
N VAL A 646 -11.80 18.99 -12.65
CA VAL A 646 -10.80 17.94 -12.94
C VAL A 646 -11.48 16.77 -13.63
N ARG A 647 -11.12 16.52 -14.89
CA ARG A 647 -11.74 15.47 -15.75
C ARG A 647 -13.28 15.57 -15.76
N GLY A 648 -13.81 16.79 -15.82
CA GLY A 648 -15.26 17.08 -15.82
C GLY A 648 -15.93 17.16 -14.45
N ARG A 649 -15.31 16.65 -13.37
CA ARG A 649 -15.86 16.71 -12.00
C ARG A 649 -15.48 18.03 -11.32
N ARG A 650 -16.44 18.70 -10.70
CA ARG A 650 -16.20 19.84 -9.80
C ARG A 650 -15.62 19.33 -8.48
N MET A 651 -14.52 19.92 -8.03
CA MET A 651 -13.89 19.61 -6.74
C MET A 651 -13.18 20.84 -6.19
N ILE A 652 -13.05 20.91 -4.86
CA ILE A 652 -12.19 21.89 -4.21
C ILE A 652 -10.81 21.29 -4.04
N SER A 653 -9.74 22.03 -4.37
CA SER A 653 -8.37 21.52 -4.30
C SER A 653 -7.47 22.47 -3.51
N ILE A 654 -6.99 21.98 -2.36
CA ILE A 654 -6.17 22.70 -1.38
C ILE A 654 -4.77 22.09 -1.44
N LYS A 655 -3.76 22.93 -1.69
CA LYS A 655 -2.35 22.54 -1.61
C LYS A 655 -1.79 22.95 -0.25
N ILE A 656 -1.34 21.96 0.50
CA ILE A 656 -0.69 22.13 1.79
C ILE A 656 0.81 21.90 1.57
N THR A 657 1.63 22.81 2.08
CA THR A 657 3.05 22.99 1.73
C THR A 657 3.89 23.28 2.96
N GLU A 658 5.22 23.36 2.87
CA GLU A 658 6.08 23.68 4.04
C GLU A 658 5.73 25.00 4.75
N ASN A 659 5.21 26.00 4.03
CA ASN A 659 4.74 27.27 4.62
C ASN A 659 3.34 27.17 5.25
N THR A 660 2.67 26.04 5.09
CA THR A 660 1.36 25.67 5.65
C THR A 660 1.44 24.25 6.23
N ASP A 661 2.56 23.88 6.84
CA ASP A 661 3.02 22.48 7.02
C ASP A 661 1.92 21.46 7.40
N LEU A 662 1.68 20.43 6.57
CA LEU A 662 0.66 19.38 6.84
C LEU A 662 1.03 18.49 8.03
N ARG A 663 2.26 18.61 8.50
CA ARG A 663 2.69 18.09 9.80
C ARG A 663 1.99 18.80 10.98
N GLY A 664 1.24 19.88 10.73
CA GLY A 664 0.28 20.52 11.62
C GLY A 664 -1.07 19.79 11.73
N LEU A 665 -2.07 20.49 12.28
CA LEU A 665 -3.49 20.15 12.19
C LEU A 665 -4.14 21.04 11.13
N HIS A 666 -4.90 20.46 10.21
CA HIS A 666 -5.53 21.18 9.10
C HIS A 666 -7.03 20.91 9.05
N HIS A 667 -7.83 21.97 9.07
CA HIS A 667 -9.28 21.93 9.09
C HIS A 667 -9.86 22.62 7.85
N ALA A 668 -10.25 21.82 6.84
CA ALA A 668 -10.93 22.30 5.66
C ALA A 668 -12.46 22.14 5.80
N PHE A 669 -13.20 23.20 5.54
CA PHE A 669 -14.67 23.20 5.55
C PHE A 669 -15.21 23.77 4.22
N VAL A 670 -16.29 23.18 3.73
CA VAL A 670 -16.98 23.52 2.46
C VAL A 670 -18.48 23.61 2.72
#